data_AF-A0A518FZB8-F1
#
_entry.id   AF-A0A518FZB8-F1
#
_cell.length_a   1.000
_cell.length_b   1.000
_cell.length_c   1.000
_cell.angle_alpha   90.00
_cell.angle_beta   90.00
_cell.angle_gamma   90.00
#
_symmetry.space_group_name_H-M   'P 1'
#
loop_
_entity.id
_entity.type
_entity.pdbx_description
1 polymer ?
#
loop_
_entity_poly.entity_id
_entity_poly.type
_entity_poly.pdbx_seq_one_letter_code
_entity_poly.pdbx_strand_id
1 'polypeptide(L)'
;MRTHRKQHVAFARGDGSANEHDRNQSGCAPRSGISLILVMFALSMSLVLTYSFIQTQSVQTQISANGSRRDLARNAARAGISDALNRLNSLDWAGVSDRYRRPFQADDDGECTYTVSFEAVGNSLSSVLELNVYSLGVWTSAENPDMKSEHQITARVRLVPRLKGRTILPGDSAAATDQISNAGDFDRIKGYALFAEQGYYSLNFDPATRIDGNLWLYDRLHMFTDPTWSSTIRDTYLTDVGNRFVTFPAGSTSLSEATISTPHPIAGNITFYNYPSYSIRDDLSDLKVSWSTTTERLTIPSTDYSAFTSYQLYEGGPLYQAETVNSSLYNQTLKPTPANPLGIFYRSGNLSIYDNVTIQGTLVCTGKIYFVGKQIHLTAFNWKDDSGQAFVTDAQLWPRLPCVVADDAEFSRYSQSTVEGAIVCQGTVKGGGGSISYPSALDLKLSGTATAASIGQPYSTVTLQEYQLLSSLSTDGNYAIWLETTGSGNTGTTGSWYPIVGFDNNRQQLTVRGEIDQATPTAYRIQRHKQVLTQVRGPVCAETFDFYRVNEWVLNSYLWSDRKSTWDYQNDLRKALGFSEIRFSEWLENPGNFLGWDSYYLTYGISLEPTLQIQNLTEREYRWAPPLFQPFDGGDANPDQSGYRWSMVDWQESF
;
A
#
# COMPACT_ATOMS: atom_id res chain seq x y z
N MET A 1 59.45 11.57 -22.51
CA MET A 1 60.12 12.89 -22.31
C MET A 1 60.78 12.85 -20.94
N ARG A 2 62.11 13.12 -20.83
CA ARG A 2 62.90 13.49 -19.62
C ARG A 2 62.71 12.71 -18.29
N THR A 3 63.69 12.35 -17.44
CA THR A 3 65.18 12.18 -17.40
C THR A 3 65.62 12.36 -15.93
N HIS A 4 66.61 11.58 -15.46
CA HIS A 4 67.46 11.82 -14.24
C HIS A 4 66.74 11.74 -12.87
N ARG A 5 67.40 11.56 -11.70
CA ARG A 5 68.82 11.74 -11.25
C ARG A 5 69.07 10.80 -10.04
N LYS A 6 70.12 9.96 -9.90
CA LYS A 6 71.59 10.12 -9.72
C LYS A 6 72.06 10.53 -8.29
N GLN A 7 73.22 9.96 -7.88
CA GLN A 7 74.11 10.30 -6.71
C GLN A 7 73.69 9.73 -5.34
N HIS A 8 74.55 9.46 -4.33
CA HIS A 8 75.98 9.73 -3.97
C HIS A 8 76.54 8.48 -3.22
N VAL A 9 77.84 8.18 -2.95
CA VAL A 9 79.20 8.57 -3.43
C VAL A 9 80.23 7.49 -2.99
N ALA A 10 81.52 7.55 -3.38
CA ALA A 10 82.60 6.67 -2.90
C ALA A 10 83.68 7.44 -2.10
N PHE A 11 84.48 6.78 -1.26
CA PHE A 11 85.77 7.29 -0.76
C PHE A 11 86.83 6.19 -0.60
N ALA A 12 88.11 6.57 -0.72
CA ALA A 12 89.26 5.66 -0.85
C ALA A 12 90.54 6.21 -0.18
N ARG A 13 91.63 5.41 -0.22
CA ARG A 13 92.99 5.51 0.39
C ARG A 13 93.13 4.60 1.62
N GLY A 14 94.24 3.91 1.88
CA GLY A 14 95.63 3.84 1.34
C GLY A 14 96.50 3.17 2.43
N ASP A 15 97.78 2.83 2.30
CA ASP A 15 98.78 2.93 1.22
C ASP A 15 100.03 2.08 1.60
N GLY A 16 100.88 1.67 0.63
CA GLY A 16 102.25 1.15 0.79
C GLY A 16 102.51 -0.19 1.54
N SER A 17 103.66 -0.86 1.41
CA SER A 17 104.71 -0.84 0.35
C SER A 17 105.62 -2.09 0.46
N ALA A 18 106.37 -2.40 -0.61
CA ALA A 18 107.16 -3.62 -0.81
C ALA A 18 108.44 -3.76 0.06
N ASN A 19 108.95 -5.00 0.17
CA ASN A 19 110.35 -5.32 -0.17
C ASN A 19 110.64 -6.83 -0.33
N GLU A 20 111.65 -7.14 -1.15
CA GLU A 20 112.15 -8.48 -1.48
C GLU A 20 113.25 -8.95 -0.51
N HIS A 21 113.37 -10.27 -0.23
CA HIS A 21 114.38 -11.15 -0.85
C HIS A 21 114.54 -12.53 -0.15
N ASP A 22 114.52 -13.59 -0.99
CA ASP A 22 115.51 -14.68 -1.05
C ASP A 22 115.91 -15.50 0.21
N ARG A 23 115.43 -16.76 0.31
CA ARG A 23 116.24 -17.99 0.06
C ARG A 23 115.58 -19.32 0.50
N ASN A 24 115.73 -20.33 -0.37
CA ASN A 24 115.93 -21.78 -0.12
C ASN A 24 115.89 -22.27 1.36
N GLN A 25 115.25 -23.39 1.74
CA GLN A 25 115.42 -24.72 1.12
C GLN A 25 114.43 -25.79 1.70
N SER A 26 114.10 -26.81 0.89
CA SER A 26 113.73 -28.20 1.25
C SER A 26 112.82 -28.50 2.48
N GLY A 27 111.63 -29.07 2.22
CA GLY A 27 110.80 -29.72 3.24
C GLY A 27 109.56 -30.41 2.65
N CYS A 28 109.73 -31.62 2.10
CA CYS A 28 108.60 -32.39 1.55
C CYS A 28 107.79 -33.03 2.69
N ALA A 29 106.54 -32.58 2.89
CA ALA A 29 105.61 -33.15 3.87
C ALA A 29 104.17 -33.13 3.31
N PRO A 30 103.34 -34.15 3.58
CA PRO A 30 102.11 -34.39 2.83
C PRO A 30 100.96 -33.44 3.19
N ARG A 31 100.45 -32.72 2.18
CA ARG A 31 99.22 -31.90 2.28
C ARG A 31 97.96 -32.77 2.17
N SER A 32 97.56 -33.46 3.22
CA SER A 32 96.28 -34.20 3.27
C SER A 32 95.14 -33.49 4.01
N GLY A 33 95.42 -32.54 4.91
CA GLY A 33 94.40 -31.86 5.72
C GLY A 33 93.67 -30.69 5.04
N ILE A 34 94.40 -29.74 4.45
CA ILE A 34 93.79 -28.49 3.93
C ILE A 34 92.87 -28.76 2.72
N SER A 35 93.25 -29.69 1.84
CA SER A 35 92.40 -30.09 0.71
C SER A 35 91.08 -30.70 1.20
N LEU A 36 91.13 -31.48 2.29
CA LEU A 36 89.96 -32.10 2.90
C LEU A 36 89.03 -31.07 3.56
N ILE A 37 89.58 -30.04 4.21
CA ILE A 37 88.79 -28.91 4.74
C ILE A 37 88.12 -28.10 3.61
N LEU A 38 88.85 -27.80 2.53
CA LEU A 38 88.30 -27.09 1.37
C LEU A 38 87.20 -27.90 0.67
N VAL A 39 87.38 -29.22 0.53
CA VAL A 39 86.37 -30.14 -0.01
C VAL A 39 85.17 -30.27 0.92
N MET A 40 85.35 -30.37 2.24
CA MET A 40 84.24 -30.37 3.21
C MET A 40 83.48 -29.05 3.22
N PHE A 41 84.15 -27.91 3.07
CA PHE A 41 83.50 -26.59 2.99
C PHE A 41 82.73 -26.42 1.67
N ALA A 42 83.30 -26.87 0.55
CA ALA A 42 82.59 -26.89 -0.74
C ALA A 42 81.38 -27.85 -0.71
N LEU A 43 81.51 -29.02 -0.09
CA LEU A 43 80.41 -29.97 0.11
C LEU A 43 79.31 -29.39 1.01
N SER A 44 79.66 -28.76 2.14
CA SER A 44 78.67 -28.16 3.04
C SER A 44 77.95 -26.98 2.40
N MET A 45 78.67 -26.11 1.69
CA MET A 45 78.10 -24.99 0.95
C MET A 45 77.20 -25.46 -0.20
N SER A 46 77.60 -26.53 -0.91
CA SER A 46 76.77 -27.21 -1.91
C SER A 46 75.50 -27.82 -1.32
N LEU A 47 75.60 -28.49 -0.16
CA LEU A 47 74.45 -29.06 0.56
C LEU A 47 73.48 -27.97 1.02
N VAL A 48 73.97 -26.86 1.58
CA VAL A 48 73.15 -25.71 2.01
C VAL A 48 72.47 -25.04 0.82
N LEU A 49 73.18 -24.83 -0.29
CA LEU A 49 72.59 -24.30 -1.52
C LEU A 49 71.52 -25.23 -2.09
N THR A 50 71.79 -26.53 -2.17
CA THR A 50 70.84 -27.54 -2.68
C THR A 50 69.60 -27.62 -1.77
N TYR A 51 69.78 -27.65 -0.45
CA TYR A 51 68.68 -27.64 0.52
C TYR A 51 67.84 -26.36 0.42
N SER A 52 68.48 -25.20 0.34
CA SER A 52 67.80 -23.90 0.15
C SER A 52 67.00 -23.86 -1.17
N PHE A 53 67.53 -24.46 -2.24
CA PHE A 53 66.83 -24.55 -3.53
C PHE A 53 65.62 -25.48 -3.47
N ILE A 54 65.76 -26.67 -2.87
CA ILE A 54 64.66 -27.62 -2.62
C ILE A 54 63.59 -26.99 -1.73
N GLN A 55 63.99 -26.29 -0.66
CA GLN A 55 63.07 -25.58 0.24
C GLN A 55 62.34 -24.45 -0.50
N THR A 56 63.03 -23.67 -1.32
CA THR A 56 62.42 -22.61 -2.13
C THR A 56 61.42 -23.18 -3.14
N GLN A 57 61.78 -24.27 -3.84
CA GLN A 57 60.85 -24.95 -4.74
C GLN A 57 59.64 -25.53 -4.00
N SER A 58 59.85 -26.17 -2.85
CA SER A 58 58.76 -26.71 -2.02
C SER A 58 57.78 -25.62 -1.57
N VAL A 59 58.30 -24.49 -1.06
CA VAL A 59 57.50 -23.32 -0.68
C VAL A 59 56.78 -22.72 -1.89
N GLN A 60 57.43 -22.62 -3.05
CA GLN A 60 56.81 -22.08 -4.27
C GLN A 60 55.70 -23.00 -4.81
N THR A 61 55.87 -24.32 -4.74
CA THR A 61 54.82 -25.30 -5.05
C THR A 61 53.66 -25.21 -4.06
N GLN A 62 53.92 -25.07 -2.75
CA GLN A 62 52.87 -24.87 -1.75
C GLN A 62 52.10 -23.55 -1.96
N ILE A 63 52.79 -22.45 -2.28
CA ILE A 63 52.13 -21.17 -2.61
C ILE A 63 51.26 -21.31 -3.85
N SER A 64 51.75 -21.99 -4.90
CA SER A 64 50.99 -22.26 -6.12
C SER A 64 49.74 -23.11 -5.86
N ALA A 65 49.90 -24.21 -5.11
CA ALA A 65 48.79 -25.09 -4.73
C ALA A 65 47.77 -24.37 -3.86
N ASN A 66 48.20 -23.55 -2.89
CA ASN A 66 47.30 -22.76 -2.05
C ASN A 66 46.60 -21.64 -2.84
N GLY A 67 47.25 -21.07 -3.85
CA GLY A 67 46.62 -20.17 -4.82
C GLY A 67 45.51 -20.87 -5.59
N SER A 68 45.81 -22.02 -6.20
CA SER A 68 44.85 -22.86 -6.93
C SER A 68 43.64 -23.24 -6.07
N ARG A 69 43.86 -23.70 -4.83
CA ARG A 69 42.80 -24.04 -3.86
C ARG A 69 41.90 -22.85 -3.51
N ARG A 70 42.48 -21.64 -3.39
CA ARG A 70 41.72 -20.41 -3.12
C ARG A 70 40.92 -19.94 -4.33
N ASP A 71 41.48 -20.10 -5.54
CA ASP A 71 40.77 -19.83 -6.79
C ASP A 71 39.64 -20.86 -7.03
N LEU A 72 39.83 -22.14 -6.69
CA LEU A 72 38.78 -23.16 -6.71
C LEU A 72 37.63 -22.82 -5.75
N ALA A 73 37.94 -22.46 -4.49
CA ALA A 73 36.93 -22.03 -3.53
C ALA A 73 36.17 -20.78 -4.00
N ARG A 74 36.88 -19.80 -4.59
CA ARG A 74 36.28 -18.60 -5.17
C ARG A 74 35.38 -18.90 -6.38
N ASN A 75 35.80 -19.79 -7.27
CA ASN A 75 35.01 -20.18 -8.43
C ASN A 75 33.77 -20.98 -8.02
N ALA A 76 33.87 -21.85 -6.99
CA ALA A 76 32.73 -22.52 -6.39
C ALA A 76 31.73 -21.52 -5.77
N ALA A 77 32.20 -20.51 -5.03
CA ALA A 77 31.33 -19.46 -4.49
C ALA A 77 30.61 -18.66 -5.60
N ARG A 78 31.29 -18.35 -6.71
CA ARG A 78 30.69 -17.68 -7.88
C ARG A 78 29.66 -18.56 -8.57
N ALA A 79 29.96 -19.84 -8.76
CA ALA A 79 29.00 -20.82 -9.29
C ALA A 79 27.78 -20.93 -8.38
N GLY A 80 27.97 -20.94 -7.07
CA GLY A 80 26.90 -20.96 -6.08
C GLY A 80 26.00 -19.72 -6.11
N ILE A 81 26.52 -18.50 -6.30
CA ILE A 81 25.65 -17.32 -6.51
C ILE A 81 24.90 -17.44 -7.84
N SER A 82 25.54 -17.88 -8.93
CA SER A 82 24.84 -18.05 -10.21
C SER A 82 23.69 -19.05 -10.11
N ASP A 83 23.92 -20.17 -9.41
CA ASP A 83 22.91 -21.18 -9.14
C ASP A 83 21.79 -20.66 -8.22
N ALA A 84 22.15 -19.89 -7.18
CA ALA A 84 21.19 -19.26 -6.27
C ALA A 84 20.28 -18.26 -6.98
N LEU A 85 20.82 -17.46 -7.91
CA LEU A 85 20.05 -16.53 -8.72
C LEU A 85 19.11 -17.27 -9.68
N ASN A 86 19.57 -18.34 -10.33
CA ASN A 86 18.71 -19.17 -11.17
C ASN A 86 17.57 -19.80 -10.35
N ARG A 87 17.89 -20.31 -9.15
CA ARG A 87 16.90 -20.90 -8.22
C ARG A 87 15.88 -19.88 -7.73
N LEU A 88 16.30 -18.66 -7.37
CA LEU A 88 15.40 -17.56 -6.99
C LEU A 88 14.39 -17.18 -8.09
N ASN A 89 14.76 -17.38 -9.36
CA ASN A 89 13.88 -17.22 -10.52
C ASN A 89 13.35 -18.59 -11.01
N SER A 90 13.10 -19.54 -10.11
CA SER A 90 12.43 -20.81 -10.41
C SER A 90 11.43 -21.21 -9.32
N LEU A 91 10.58 -22.19 -9.61
CA LEU A 91 9.62 -22.77 -8.65
C LEU A 91 10.28 -23.68 -7.60
N ASP A 92 11.56 -24.04 -7.78
CA ASP A 92 12.27 -24.92 -6.84
C ASP A 92 12.73 -24.20 -5.56
N TRP A 93 12.61 -22.86 -5.49
CA TRP A 93 13.04 -22.09 -4.34
C TRP A 93 12.07 -22.23 -3.16
N ALA A 94 12.55 -22.81 -2.07
CA ALA A 94 11.75 -23.04 -0.86
C ALA A 94 11.63 -21.81 0.06
N GLY A 95 11.95 -20.61 -0.45
CA GLY A 95 11.88 -19.36 0.30
C GLY A 95 13.17 -18.97 1.05
N VAL A 96 13.06 -17.96 1.92
CA VAL A 96 14.20 -17.37 2.64
C VAL A 96 14.90 -18.37 3.58
N SER A 97 14.20 -19.40 4.04
CA SER A 97 14.80 -20.49 4.83
C SER A 97 15.48 -21.58 3.99
N ASP A 98 15.49 -21.49 2.66
CA ASP A 98 16.16 -22.45 1.79
C ASP A 98 17.69 -22.41 2.01
N ARG A 99 18.28 -23.60 2.12
CA ARG A 99 19.72 -23.79 2.28
C ARG A 99 20.11 -25.12 1.66
N TYR A 100 21.09 -25.08 0.77
CA TYR A 100 21.55 -26.27 0.07
C TYR A 100 23.07 -26.25 -0.15
N ARG A 101 23.64 -27.43 -0.34
CA ARG A 101 25.06 -27.63 -0.66
C ARG A 101 25.15 -28.49 -1.93
N ARG A 102 26.03 -28.13 -2.86
CA ARG A 102 26.27 -28.87 -4.10
C ARG A 102 27.77 -29.06 -4.34
N PRO A 103 28.19 -30.18 -4.96
CA PRO A 103 29.55 -30.33 -5.44
C PRO A 103 29.80 -29.37 -6.61
N PHE A 104 31.01 -28.80 -6.64
CA PHE A 104 31.50 -28.01 -7.78
C PHE A 104 32.49 -28.83 -8.61
N GLN A 105 33.47 -29.44 -7.94
CA GLN A 105 34.49 -30.29 -8.54
C GLN A 105 35.04 -31.23 -7.46
N ALA A 106 35.42 -32.44 -7.84
CA ALA A 106 36.21 -33.34 -7.00
C ALA A 106 37.37 -33.91 -7.84
N ASP A 107 38.52 -34.06 -7.22
CA ASP A 107 39.72 -34.67 -7.79
C ASP A 107 40.44 -35.50 -6.71
N ASP A 108 41.58 -36.09 -7.06
CA ASP A 108 42.36 -36.92 -6.14
C ASP A 108 42.98 -36.10 -4.97
N ASP A 109 43.10 -34.77 -5.10
CA ASP A 109 43.64 -33.88 -4.07
C ASP A 109 42.57 -33.42 -3.06
N GLY A 110 41.30 -33.35 -3.46
CA GLY A 110 40.20 -32.95 -2.58
C GLY A 110 38.82 -32.74 -3.24
N GLU A 111 37.86 -32.30 -2.42
CA GLU A 111 36.50 -31.94 -2.85
C GLU A 111 36.29 -30.43 -2.74
N CYS A 112 35.78 -29.81 -3.81
CA CYS A 112 35.31 -28.43 -3.82
C CYS A 112 33.77 -28.40 -3.88
N THR A 113 33.15 -27.72 -2.92
CA THR A 113 31.69 -27.59 -2.81
C THR A 113 31.29 -26.15 -2.56
N TYR A 114 30.05 -25.78 -2.88
CA TYR A 114 29.46 -24.52 -2.44
C TYR A 114 28.22 -24.77 -1.59
N THR A 115 28.01 -23.92 -0.59
CA THR A 115 26.80 -23.86 0.23
C THR A 115 26.13 -22.51 0.00
N VAL A 116 24.83 -22.52 -0.31
CA VAL A 116 24.01 -21.33 -0.50
C VAL A 116 23.01 -21.21 0.65
N SER A 117 22.78 -19.98 1.13
CA SER A 117 21.70 -19.63 2.06
C SER A 117 21.20 -18.22 1.82
N PHE A 118 19.93 -17.98 2.13
CA PHE A 118 19.28 -16.68 1.99
C PHE A 118 19.02 -16.05 3.36
N GLU A 119 18.99 -14.72 3.42
CA GLU A 119 18.60 -13.95 4.62
C GLU A 119 17.86 -12.69 4.19
N ALA A 120 16.87 -12.25 4.96
CA ALA A 120 16.15 -11.02 4.66
C ALA A 120 16.82 -9.79 5.28
N VAL A 121 16.84 -8.67 4.54
CA VAL A 121 17.51 -7.45 5.02
C VAL A 121 16.67 -6.75 6.09
N GLY A 122 15.37 -6.55 5.85
CA GLY A 122 14.34 -6.27 6.87
C GLY A 122 14.50 -5.03 7.79
N ASN A 123 15.57 -4.25 7.69
CA ASN A 123 15.91 -3.19 8.65
C ASN A 123 15.14 -1.87 8.43
N SER A 124 14.55 -1.69 7.25
CA SER A 124 13.71 -0.55 6.86
C SER A 124 12.54 -1.01 6.00
N LEU A 125 11.44 -0.24 5.93
CA LEU A 125 10.31 -0.51 5.03
C LEU A 125 10.74 -0.63 3.55
N SER A 126 11.78 0.10 3.14
CA SER A 126 12.36 0.01 1.79
C SER A 126 13.14 -1.29 1.52
N SER A 127 13.53 -2.03 2.56
CA SER A 127 14.34 -3.28 2.47
C SER A 127 13.55 -4.56 2.74
N VAL A 128 12.23 -4.49 2.96
CA VAL A 128 11.38 -5.67 3.25
C VAL A 128 11.20 -6.60 2.04
N LEU A 129 11.54 -6.10 0.85
CA LEU A 129 11.59 -6.84 -0.41
C LEU A 129 13.03 -7.19 -0.83
N GLU A 130 14.01 -7.00 0.06
CA GLU A 130 15.43 -7.28 -0.21
C GLU A 130 15.93 -8.50 0.56
N LEU A 131 16.72 -9.33 -0.14
CA LEU A 131 17.40 -10.49 0.41
C LEU A 131 18.92 -10.36 0.21
N ASN A 132 19.68 -10.82 1.18
CA ASN A 132 21.08 -11.17 1.01
C ASN A 132 21.15 -12.65 0.60
N VAL A 133 21.89 -12.93 -0.47
CA VAL A 133 22.23 -14.27 -0.95
C VAL A 133 23.68 -14.52 -0.55
N TYR A 134 23.92 -15.52 0.29
CA TYR A 134 25.25 -15.94 0.69
C TYR A 134 25.65 -17.19 -0.08
N SER A 135 26.85 -17.18 -0.67
CA SER A 135 27.49 -18.38 -1.18
C SER A 135 28.87 -18.55 -0.57
N LEU A 136 29.06 -19.67 0.14
CA LEU A 136 30.33 -20.08 0.72
C LEU A 136 30.90 -21.23 -0.12
N GLY A 137 31.95 -20.95 -0.88
CA GLY A 137 32.74 -21.96 -1.56
C GLY A 137 33.82 -22.51 -0.62
N VAL A 138 33.95 -23.84 -0.56
CA VAL A 138 34.88 -24.55 0.31
C VAL A 138 35.59 -25.65 -0.48
N TRP A 139 36.92 -25.58 -0.55
CA TRP A 139 37.77 -26.70 -0.93
C TRP A 139 38.30 -27.39 0.33
N THR A 140 38.25 -28.72 0.37
CA THR A 140 38.69 -29.57 1.48
C THR A 140 39.61 -30.67 0.94
N SER A 141 40.79 -30.86 1.55
CA SER A 141 41.72 -31.90 1.10
C SER A 141 41.23 -33.32 1.39
N ALA A 142 41.50 -34.26 0.47
CA ALA A 142 41.24 -35.69 0.66
C ALA A 142 42.12 -36.33 1.75
N GLU A 143 43.37 -35.86 1.92
CA GLU A 143 44.31 -36.41 2.92
C GLU A 143 44.10 -35.84 4.32
N ASN A 144 43.66 -34.58 4.42
CA ASN A 144 43.47 -33.89 5.70
C ASN A 144 42.23 -32.97 5.67
N PRO A 145 41.10 -33.37 6.28
CA PRO A 145 39.87 -32.56 6.34
C PRO A 145 40.03 -31.20 7.03
N ASP A 146 41.02 -31.01 7.90
CA ASP A 146 41.30 -29.71 8.53
C ASP A 146 41.99 -28.73 7.56
N MET A 147 42.56 -29.22 6.46
CA MET A 147 43.14 -28.40 5.41
C MET A 147 42.06 -27.93 4.43
N LYS A 148 41.44 -26.80 4.75
CA LYS A 148 40.38 -26.16 3.96
C LYS A 148 40.75 -24.77 3.43
N SER A 149 40.15 -24.40 2.31
CA SER A 149 40.16 -23.05 1.75
C SER A 149 38.73 -22.57 1.54
N GLU A 150 38.40 -21.40 2.09
CA GLU A 150 37.02 -20.87 2.13
C GLU A 150 36.98 -19.50 1.45
N HIS A 151 35.91 -19.23 0.71
CA HIS A 151 35.63 -17.91 0.14
C HIS A 151 34.12 -17.64 0.16
N GLN A 152 33.72 -16.47 0.66
CA GLN A 152 32.31 -16.09 0.76
C GLN A 152 32.00 -14.89 -0.12
N ILE A 153 30.92 -15.03 -0.90
CA ILE A 153 30.33 -13.96 -1.70
C ILE A 153 28.94 -13.66 -1.13
N THR A 154 28.62 -12.37 -1.03
CA THR A 154 27.30 -11.86 -0.64
C THR A 154 26.75 -11.01 -1.77
N ALA A 155 25.60 -11.39 -2.33
CA ALA A 155 24.87 -10.59 -3.31
C ALA A 155 23.57 -10.09 -2.68
N ARG A 156 23.25 -8.80 -2.81
CA ARG A 156 21.94 -8.28 -2.40
C ARG A 156 21.01 -8.21 -3.60
N VAL A 157 19.82 -8.75 -3.45
CA VAL A 157 18.77 -8.77 -4.48
C VAL A 157 17.49 -8.14 -3.95
N ARG A 158 16.67 -7.58 -4.84
CA ARG A 158 15.36 -7.00 -4.55
C ARG A 158 14.29 -7.65 -5.41
N LEU A 159 13.15 -8.01 -4.84
CA LEU A 159 11.99 -8.53 -5.56
C LEU A 159 11.41 -7.42 -6.45
N VAL A 160 11.19 -7.72 -7.73
CA VAL A 160 10.56 -6.82 -8.71
C VAL A 160 9.36 -7.55 -9.31
N PRO A 161 8.20 -7.55 -8.63
CA PRO A 161 7.07 -8.38 -9.04
C PRO A 161 6.50 -7.91 -10.38
N ARG A 162 6.12 -8.87 -11.21
CA ARG A 162 5.39 -8.68 -12.46
C ARG A 162 3.94 -8.32 -12.11
N LEU A 163 3.54 -7.09 -12.41
CA LEU A 163 2.21 -6.54 -12.12
C LEU A 163 1.53 -6.12 -13.41
N LYS A 164 0.21 -6.33 -13.49
CA LYS A 164 -0.61 -5.84 -14.60
C LYS A 164 -0.43 -4.33 -14.78
N GLY A 165 -0.22 -3.88 -16.02
CA GLY A 165 -0.03 -2.46 -16.36
C GLY A 165 1.41 -1.94 -16.26
N ARG A 166 2.36 -2.72 -15.74
CA ARG A 166 3.79 -2.40 -15.87
C ARG A 166 4.31 -2.68 -17.28
N THR A 167 5.39 -2.01 -17.66
CA THR A 167 6.18 -2.36 -18.83
C THR A 167 6.75 -3.77 -18.67
N ILE A 168 6.36 -4.69 -19.56
CA ILE A 168 6.92 -6.04 -19.63
C ILE A 168 8.42 -5.92 -19.93
N LEU A 169 9.26 -6.51 -19.08
CA LEU A 169 10.71 -6.44 -19.22
C LEU A 169 11.22 -7.57 -20.12
N PRO A 170 12.41 -7.41 -20.75
CA PRO A 170 13.02 -8.50 -21.52
C PRO A 170 13.12 -9.79 -20.68
N GLY A 171 12.71 -10.90 -21.29
CA GLY A 171 12.67 -12.22 -20.66
C GLY A 171 11.32 -12.60 -20.03
N ASP A 172 10.40 -11.65 -19.79
CA ASP A 172 9.08 -11.96 -19.22
C ASP A 172 8.06 -12.39 -20.29
N SER A 173 7.15 -13.30 -19.92
CA SER A 173 5.92 -13.55 -20.68
C SER A 173 4.94 -12.38 -20.49
N ALA A 174 4.21 -12.03 -21.55
CA ALA A 174 3.15 -11.01 -21.49
C ALA A 174 1.95 -11.42 -20.61
N ALA A 175 1.83 -12.71 -20.27
CA ALA A 175 0.83 -13.23 -19.36
C ALA A 175 1.35 -13.37 -17.91
N ALA A 176 2.64 -13.15 -17.66
CA ALA A 176 3.23 -13.35 -16.34
C ALA A 176 2.73 -12.32 -15.33
N THR A 177 2.24 -12.79 -14.20
CA THR A 177 1.85 -11.99 -13.05
C THR A 177 2.31 -12.69 -11.79
N ASP A 178 2.96 -11.94 -10.89
CA ASP A 178 3.35 -12.44 -9.57
C ASP A 178 2.27 -12.15 -8.53
N GLN A 179 1.11 -11.60 -8.93
CA GLN A 179 0.01 -11.33 -8.00
C GLN A 179 -0.78 -12.61 -7.69
N ILE A 180 -0.99 -12.90 -6.41
CA ILE A 180 -1.86 -14.01 -6.00
C ILE A 180 -3.31 -13.75 -6.42
N SER A 181 -3.98 -14.78 -6.92
CA SER A 181 -5.42 -14.71 -7.22
C SER A 181 -6.21 -14.48 -5.94
N ASN A 182 -7.23 -13.60 -5.98
CA ASN A 182 -8.13 -13.48 -4.83
C ASN A 182 -9.03 -14.73 -4.74
N ALA A 183 -9.37 -15.13 -3.51
CA ALA A 183 -10.35 -16.17 -3.29
C ALA A 183 -11.77 -15.68 -3.70
N GLY A 184 -12.60 -16.61 -4.18
CA GLY A 184 -14.03 -16.35 -4.49
C GLY A 184 -14.25 -15.20 -5.48
N ASP A 185 -15.32 -14.42 -5.26
CA ASP A 185 -15.73 -13.34 -6.16
C ASP A 185 -15.08 -11.97 -5.84
N PHE A 186 -14.08 -11.89 -4.96
CA PHE A 186 -13.59 -10.60 -4.44
C PHE A 186 -13.08 -9.65 -5.52
N ASP A 187 -12.45 -10.17 -6.59
CA ASP A 187 -12.02 -9.39 -7.75
C ASP A 187 -13.16 -8.70 -8.52
N ARG A 188 -14.41 -9.18 -8.33
CA ARG A 188 -15.63 -8.64 -8.92
C ARG A 188 -16.36 -7.74 -7.92
N ILE A 189 -16.40 -8.15 -6.66
CA ILE A 189 -16.97 -7.40 -5.53
C ILE A 189 -16.31 -6.02 -5.41
N LYS A 190 -14.98 -5.93 -5.54
CA LYS A 190 -14.22 -4.66 -5.46
C LYS A 190 -14.58 -3.62 -6.54
N GLY A 191 -15.31 -4.01 -7.58
CA GLY A 191 -15.85 -3.10 -8.61
C GLY A 191 -17.07 -2.28 -8.15
N TYR A 192 -17.75 -2.71 -7.08
CA TYR A 192 -18.90 -2.00 -6.52
C TYR A 192 -18.46 -1.06 -5.38
N ALA A 193 -19.11 0.09 -5.25
CA ALA A 193 -18.97 0.95 -4.08
C ALA A 193 -19.58 0.30 -2.84
N LEU A 194 -20.70 -0.42 -3.02
CA LEU A 194 -21.37 -1.19 -1.98
C LEU A 194 -21.81 -2.55 -2.52
N PHE A 195 -21.43 -3.63 -1.83
CA PHE A 195 -21.81 -5.01 -2.14
C PHE A 195 -22.45 -5.66 -0.91
N ALA A 196 -23.72 -6.06 -1.03
CA ALA A 196 -24.52 -6.69 0.03
C ALA A 196 -24.86 -8.15 -0.32
N GLU A 197 -24.20 -9.11 0.32
CA GLU A 197 -24.25 -10.52 -0.09
C GLU A 197 -25.57 -11.24 0.22
N GLN A 198 -26.21 -10.93 1.34
CA GLN A 198 -27.31 -11.74 1.88
C GLN A 198 -28.38 -10.88 2.58
N GLY A 199 -29.34 -11.54 3.23
CA GLY A 199 -30.34 -10.90 4.09
C GLY A 199 -31.62 -10.47 3.37
N TYR A 200 -32.69 -10.40 4.16
CA TYR A 200 -34.04 -9.99 3.72
C TYR A 200 -34.16 -8.47 3.47
N TYR A 201 -33.17 -7.70 3.95
CA TYR A 201 -32.98 -6.27 3.75
C TYR A 201 -31.49 -6.03 3.48
N SER A 202 -31.09 -6.08 2.21
CA SER A 202 -29.67 -5.96 1.83
C SER A 202 -29.13 -4.56 2.09
N LEU A 203 -29.94 -3.52 1.87
CA LEU A 203 -29.58 -2.13 2.15
C LEU A 203 -30.79 -1.34 2.67
N ASN A 204 -30.64 -0.81 3.88
CA ASN A 204 -31.53 0.17 4.51
C ASN A 204 -30.80 1.51 4.62
N PHE A 205 -31.41 2.63 4.19
CA PHE A 205 -30.80 3.95 4.38
C PHE A 205 -31.79 5.13 4.41
N ASP A 206 -31.34 6.22 5.03
CA ASP A 206 -32.04 7.50 5.20
C ASP A 206 -31.59 8.58 4.18
N PRO A 207 -32.29 9.74 4.09
CA PRO A 207 -31.93 10.81 3.14
C PRO A 207 -30.55 11.45 3.31
N ALA A 208 -29.82 11.18 4.41
CA ALA A 208 -28.47 11.71 4.65
C ALA A 208 -27.35 10.72 4.27
N THR A 209 -27.68 9.61 3.63
CA THR A 209 -26.71 8.66 3.07
C THR A 209 -26.49 8.91 1.58
N ARG A 210 -25.23 8.99 1.15
CA ARG A 210 -24.82 9.04 -0.26
C ARG A 210 -23.90 7.88 -0.63
N ILE A 211 -24.15 7.26 -1.76
CA ILE A 211 -23.31 6.22 -2.36
C ILE A 211 -22.90 6.65 -3.78
N ASP A 212 -21.61 6.85 -3.98
CA ASP A 212 -20.96 7.25 -5.23
C ASP A 212 -20.30 6.03 -5.89
N GLY A 213 -20.90 5.52 -6.97
CA GLY A 213 -20.49 4.30 -7.67
C GLY A 213 -21.56 3.21 -7.68
N ASN A 214 -21.31 2.10 -8.38
CA ASN A 214 -22.28 1.02 -8.58
C ASN A 214 -22.53 0.21 -7.30
N LEU A 215 -23.75 -0.32 -7.16
CA LEU A 215 -24.17 -1.16 -6.04
C LEU A 215 -24.52 -2.56 -6.52
N TRP A 216 -24.29 -3.57 -5.67
CA TRP A 216 -24.82 -4.92 -5.85
C TRP A 216 -25.60 -5.32 -4.59
N LEU A 217 -26.86 -5.76 -4.78
CA LEU A 217 -27.77 -6.12 -3.69
C LEU A 217 -28.36 -7.51 -3.93
N TYR A 218 -28.30 -8.37 -2.91
CA TYR A 218 -28.89 -9.70 -2.97
C TYR A 218 -30.44 -9.67 -3.07
N ASP A 219 -31.10 -8.89 -2.21
CA ASP A 219 -32.55 -8.84 -2.09
C ASP A 219 -33.06 -7.39 -1.93
N ARG A 220 -33.76 -7.07 -0.83
CA ARG A 220 -34.53 -5.83 -0.73
C ARG A 220 -33.67 -4.60 -0.44
N LEU A 221 -34.07 -3.52 -1.10
CA LEU A 221 -33.69 -2.15 -0.81
C LEU A 221 -34.81 -1.48 0.01
N HIS A 222 -34.48 -0.78 1.09
CA HIS A 222 -35.40 0.10 1.81
C HIS A 222 -34.86 1.53 1.81
N MET A 223 -35.61 2.42 1.15
CA MET A 223 -35.27 3.83 0.98
C MET A 223 -36.18 4.71 1.81
N PHE A 224 -35.59 5.48 2.72
CA PHE A 224 -36.23 6.59 3.43
C PHE A 224 -37.54 6.21 4.15
N THR A 225 -37.51 5.02 4.77
CA THR A 225 -38.55 4.48 5.68
C THR A 225 -38.47 5.10 7.08
N ASP A 226 -37.33 5.68 7.42
CA ASP A 226 -37.18 6.78 8.39
C ASP A 226 -36.64 7.96 7.57
N PRO A 227 -37.30 9.14 7.47
CA PRO A 227 -38.38 9.68 8.32
C PRO A 227 -39.72 8.94 8.40
N THR A 228 -40.47 9.20 9.48
CA THR A 228 -41.88 8.77 9.65
C THR A 228 -42.91 9.61 8.86
N TRP A 229 -42.57 10.06 7.65
CA TRP A 229 -43.48 10.76 6.74
C TRP A 229 -44.50 9.84 6.07
N SER A 230 -45.58 10.41 5.52
CA SER A 230 -46.52 9.66 4.67
C SER A 230 -45.92 9.39 3.28
N SER A 231 -46.42 8.37 2.58
CA SER A 231 -45.97 8.05 1.21
C SER A 231 -46.06 9.27 0.30
N THR A 232 -47.19 9.99 0.28
CA THR A 232 -47.34 11.20 -0.55
C THR A 232 -46.26 12.26 -0.34
N ILE A 233 -45.74 12.42 0.89
CA ILE A 233 -44.66 13.37 1.19
C ILE A 233 -43.31 12.80 0.72
N ARG A 234 -43.07 11.52 0.98
CA ARG A 234 -41.89 10.78 0.53
C ARG A 234 -41.77 10.77 -0.99
N ASP A 235 -42.83 10.44 -1.70
CA ASP A 235 -42.86 10.33 -3.17
C ASP A 235 -42.67 11.72 -3.80
N THR A 236 -43.26 12.77 -3.21
CA THR A 236 -42.97 14.17 -3.58
C THR A 236 -41.47 14.48 -3.43
N TYR A 237 -40.85 14.07 -2.32
CA TYR A 237 -39.43 14.30 -2.06
C TYR A 237 -38.52 13.51 -3.01
N LEU A 238 -38.81 12.22 -3.26
CA LEU A 238 -38.05 11.38 -4.21
C LEU A 238 -38.08 11.98 -5.61
N THR A 239 -39.28 12.26 -6.13
CA THR A 239 -39.49 12.91 -7.43
C THR A 239 -38.75 14.25 -7.52
N ASP A 240 -38.75 15.03 -6.44
CA ASP A 240 -38.08 16.33 -6.41
C ASP A 240 -36.55 16.21 -6.42
N VAL A 241 -35.98 15.28 -5.65
CA VAL A 241 -34.54 14.98 -5.62
C VAL A 241 -34.05 14.49 -6.99
N GLY A 242 -34.77 13.55 -7.62
CA GLY A 242 -34.46 13.11 -8.99
C GLY A 242 -34.63 14.22 -10.03
N ASN A 243 -35.58 15.14 -9.86
CA ASN A 243 -35.72 16.32 -10.73
C ASN A 243 -34.68 17.42 -10.48
N ARG A 244 -34.08 17.46 -9.29
CA ARG A 244 -33.10 18.47 -8.91
C ARG A 244 -31.68 18.10 -9.28
N PHE A 245 -31.27 16.85 -9.08
CA PHE A 245 -29.87 16.45 -9.20
C PHE A 245 -29.53 15.58 -10.41
N VAL A 246 -30.52 15.14 -11.19
CA VAL A 246 -30.32 14.35 -12.41
C VAL A 246 -30.72 15.15 -13.65
N THR A 247 -29.74 15.41 -14.52
CA THR A 247 -29.92 16.11 -15.81
C THR A 247 -29.71 15.15 -16.98
N PHE A 248 -30.41 15.40 -18.09
CA PHE A 248 -30.29 14.61 -19.32
C PHE A 248 -29.66 15.45 -20.44
N PRO A 249 -28.90 14.83 -21.36
CA PRO A 249 -28.52 15.45 -22.62
C PRO A 249 -29.75 15.92 -23.41
N ALA A 250 -29.61 16.99 -24.19
CA ALA A 250 -30.72 17.54 -24.97
C ALA A 250 -31.31 16.51 -25.94
N GLY A 251 -32.60 16.22 -25.79
CA GLY A 251 -33.31 15.22 -26.60
C GLY A 251 -33.27 13.78 -26.05
N SER A 252 -32.53 13.53 -24.97
CA SER A 252 -32.52 12.23 -24.28
C SER A 252 -33.41 12.23 -23.04
N THR A 253 -33.94 11.06 -22.72
CA THR A 253 -34.56 10.71 -21.44
C THR A 253 -33.98 9.41 -20.86
N SER A 254 -32.87 8.91 -21.43
CA SER A 254 -32.26 7.65 -21.00
C SER A 254 -31.47 7.83 -19.71
N LEU A 255 -31.77 7.03 -18.69
CA LEU A 255 -31.01 7.02 -17.43
C LEU A 255 -29.54 6.61 -17.61
N SER A 256 -29.22 5.87 -18.69
CA SER A 256 -27.83 5.51 -19.04
C SER A 256 -26.99 6.68 -19.54
N GLU A 257 -27.62 7.78 -19.92
CA GLU A 257 -26.98 9.00 -20.45
C GLU A 257 -27.11 10.18 -19.47
N ALA A 258 -27.76 9.96 -18.32
CA ALA A 258 -28.06 11.00 -17.36
C ALA A 258 -26.83 11.36 -16.50
N THR A 259 -26.68 12.66 -16.22
CA THR A 259 -25.65 13.17 -15.31
C THR A 259 -26.26 13.35 -13.93
N ILE A 260 -25.78 12.58 -12.96
CA ILE A 260 -26.16 12.68 -11.55
C ILE A 260 -25.16 13.60 -10.83
N SER A 261 -25.66 14.58 -10.08
CA SER A 261 -24.85 15.56 -9.34
C SER A 261 -24.90 15.37 -7.81
N THR A 262 -24.02 16.06 -7.08
CA THR A 262 -24.03 16.07 -5.61
C THR A 262 -25.13 17.00 -5.06
N PRO A 263 -25.89 16.63 -4.02
CA PRO A 263 -25.73 15.48 -3.12
C PRO A 263 -26.80 14.37 -3.32
N HIS A 264 -27.16 14.01 -4.56
CA HIS A 264 -28.08 12.88 -4.83
C HIS A 264 -27.69 11.60 -4.04
N PRO A 265 -28.64 10.84 -3.44
CA PRO A 265 -28.34 9.72 -2.55
C PRO A 265 -27.61 8.55 -3.23
N ILE A 266 -27.85 8.31 -4.52
CA ILE A 266 -27.20 7.23 -5.27
C ILE A 266 -26.67 7.80 -6.58
N ALA A 267 -25.35 7.77 -6.78
CA ALA A 267 -24.69 8.21 -8.00
C ALA A 267 -24.01 7.00 -8.67
N GLY A 268 -24.81 6.04 -9.12
CA GLY A 268 -24.38 4.81 -9.80
C GLY A 268 -25.57 3.89 -10.13
N ASN A 269 -25.31 2.75 -10.78
CA ASN A 269 -26.32 1.73 -11.10
C ASN A 269 -26.47 0.71 -9.97
N ILE A 270 -27.70 0.25 -9.71
CA ILE A 270 -27.98 -0.85 -8.78
C ILE A 270 -28.17 -2.17 -9.54
N THR A 271 -27.34 -3.16 -9.26
CA THR A 271 -27.52 -4.54 -9.74
C THR A 271 -28.19 -5.36 -8.64
N PHE A 272 -29.36 -5.92 -8.92
CA PHE A 272 -30.06 -6.82 -8.01
C PHE A 272 -29.86 -8.28 -8.40
N TYR A 273 -29.72 -9.19 -7.42
CA TYR A 273 -29.82 -10.63 -7.67
C TYR A 273 -31.30 -11.08 -7.70
N ASN A 274 -32.06 -10.83 -6.63
CA ASN A 274 -33.51 -11.03 -6.64
C ASN A 274 -34.23 -9.89 -7.34
N TYR A 275 -35.31 -10.19 -8.07
CA TYR A 275 -36.06 -9.18 -8.80
C TYR A 275 -36.75 -8.16 -7.85
N PRO A 276 -36.51 -6.84 -7.98
CA PRO A 276 -37.04 -5.85 -7.05
C PRO A 276 -38.57 -5.71 -7.14
N SER A 277 -39.20 -5.36 -6.02
CA SER A 277 -40.66 -5.19 -5.95
C SER A 277 -41.16 -4.02 -6.80
N TYR A 278 -42.47 -3.95 -7.03
CA TYR A 278 -43.07 -2.82 -7.77
C TYR A 278 -42.79 -1.46 -7.12
N SER A 279 -42.98 -1.32 -5.80
CA SER A 279 -42.73 -0.05 -5.10
C SER A 279 -41.28 0.42 -5.20
N ILE A 280 -40.30 -0.49 -5.12
CA ILE A 280 -38.88 -0.14 -5.24
C ILE A 280 -38.53 0.30 -6.67
N ARG A 281 -39.18 -0.25 -7.70
CA ARG A 281 -38.96 0.19 -9.08
C ARG A 281 -39.55 1.59 -9.34
N ASP A 282 -40.69 1.91 -8.72
CA ASP A 282 -41.26 3.26 -8.75
C ASP A 282 -40.36 4.25 -7.99
N ASP A 283 -39.90 3.90 -6.78
CA ASP A 283 -38.96 4.71 -5.98
C ASP A 283 -37.66 5.05 -6.74
N LEU A 284 -37.10 4.05 -7.46
CA LEU A 284 -35.91 4.23 -8.28
C LEU A 284 -36.19 5.04 -9.56
N SER A 285 -37.41 4.96 -10.10
CA SER A 285 -37.85 5.80 -11.22
C SER A 285 -37.96 7.28 -10.79
N ASP A 286 -38.53 7.55 -9.61
CA ASP A 286 -38.67 8.90 -9.06
C ASP A 286 -37.32 9.57 -8.77
N LEU A 287 -36.37 8.80 -8.18
CA LEU A 287 -34.97 9.24 -8.04
C LEU A 287 -34.18 9.20 -9.36
N LYS A 288 -34.71 8.62 -10.44
CA LYS A 288 -34.02 8.43 -11.73
C LYS A 288 -32.70 7.66 -11.59
N VAL A 289 -32.71 6.59 -10.78
CA VAL A 289 -31.59 5.67 -10.58
C VAL A 289 -31.72 4.49 -11.54
N SER A 290 -30.66 4.24 -12.33
CA SER A 290 -30.59 3.04 -13.17
C SER A 290 -30.49 1.78 -12.31
N TRP A 291 -31.19 0.72 -12.71
CA TRP A 291 -31.07 -0.59 -12.09
C TRP A 291 -31.14 -1.72 -13.11
N SER A 292 -30.60 -2.87 -12.73
CA SER A 292 -30.58 -4.10 -13.54
C SER A 292 -30.71 -5.33 -12.63
N THR A 293 -30.89 -6.52 -13.23
CA THR A 293 -30.89 -7.80 -12.50
C THR A 293 -29.84 -8.75 -13.06
N THR A 294 -29.24 -9.58 -12.20
CA THR A 294 -28.33 -10.66 -12.58
C THR A 294 -28.82 -12.02 -12.07
N THR A 295 -28.56 -13.09 -12.82
CA THR A 295 -28.77 -14.47 -12.36
C THR A 295 -27.57 -15.04 -11.62
N GLU A 296 -26.48 -14.29 -11.54
CA GLU A 296 -25.21 -14.73 -10.97
C GLU A 296 -25.09 -14.26 -9.52
N ARG A 297 -25.05 -15.24 -8.60
CA ARG A 297 -24.82 -14.99 -7.18
C ARG A 297 -23.32 -14.87 -6.95
N LEU A 298 -22.91 -13.76 -6.34
CA LEU A 298 -21.54 -13.54 -5.86
C LEU A 298 -21.49 -13.79 -4.35
N THR A 299 -20.34 -14.22 -3.82
CA THR A 299 -20.14 -14.43 -2.38
C THR A 299 -18.89 -13.71 -1.84
N ILE A 300 -18.99 -13.17 -0.62
CA ILE A 300 -17.83 -12.68 0.11
C ILE A 300 -16.98 -13.90 0.49
N PRO A 301 -15.66 -13.91 0.23
CA PRO A 301 -14.82 -15.02 0.64
C PRO A 301 -14.83 -15.15 2.17
N SER A 302 -14.73 -16.37 2.71
CA SER A 302 -14.62 -16.55 4.15
C SER A 302 -13.30 -15.99 4.68
N THR A 303 -13.35 -15.11 5.69
CA THR A 303 -12.14 -14.56 6.33
C THR A 303 -11.46 -15.63 7.20
N ASP A 304 -10.29 -16.10 6.76
CA ASP A 304 -9.34 -16.74 7.67
C ASP A 304 -8.58 -15.66 8.45
N TYR A 305 -9.03 -15.36 9.66
CA TYR A 305 -8.39 -14.39 10.54
C TYR A 305 -6.97 -14.81 10.97
N SER A 306 -6.60 -16.09 10.87
CA SER A 306 -5.27 -16.56 11.26
C SER A 306 -4.19 -16.10 10.27
N ALA A 307 -4.51 -16.04 8.97
CA ALA A 307 -3.64 -15.51 7.92
C ALA A 307 -3.20 -14.04 8.14
N PHE A 308 -3.93 -13.29 8.97
CA PHE A 308 -3.57 -11.92 9.34
C PHE A 308 -2.72 -11.82 10.62
N THR A 309 -2.64 -12.88 11.44
CA THR A 309 -1.84 -12.84 12.69
C THR A 309 -0.35 -12.99 12.44
N SER A 310 0.02 -13.86 11.50
CA SER A 310 1.38 -14.21 11.13
C SER A 310 1.42 -14.41 9.62
N TYR A 311 2.16 -13.57 8.89
CA TYR A 311 1.98 -13.42 7.45
C TYR A 311 3.31 -13.22 6.71
N GLN A 312 3.30 -13.45 5.38
CA GLN A 312 4.41 -13.13 4.49
C GLN A 312 3.99 -12.02 3.52
N LEU A 313 4.95 -11.26 2.96
CA LEU A 313 4.67 -10.30 1.89
C LEU A 313 4.47 -10.99 0.53
N TYR A 314 5.22 -12.06 0.32
CA TYR A 314 5.25 -12.90 -0.87
C TYR A 314 5.52 -14.34 -0.40
N GLU A 315 5.02 -15.34 -1.12
CA GLU A 315 5.23 -16.75 -0.77
C GLU A 315 6.71 -17.10 -0.65
N GLY A 316 7.08 -17.80 0.43
CA GLY A 316 8.47 -18.11 0.75
C GLY A 316 9.25 -16.94 1.38
N GLY A 317 8.64 -15.75 1.51
CA GLY A 317 9.25 -14.58 2.13
C GLY A 317 9.42 -14.68 3.65
N PRO A 318 9.93 -13.62 4.29
CA PRO A 318 10.07 -13.56 5.75
C PRO A 318 8.70 -13.61 6.43
N LEU A 319 8.64 -14.27 7.60
CA LEU A 319 7.44 -14.32 8.41
C LEU A 319 7.36 -13.10 9.34
N TYR A 320 6.35 -12.26 9.12
CA TYR A 320 6.03 -11.09 9.92
C TYR A 320 4.91 -11.40 10.92
N GLN A 321 4.85 -10.66 12.02
CA GLN A 321 3.79 -10.78 13.02
C GLN A 321 2.96 -9.49 13.03
N ALA A 322 1.64 -9.62 13.07
CA ALA A 322 0.75 -8.48 13.22
C ALA A 322 0.80 -7.92 14.65
N GLU A 323 0.62 -6.61 14.77
CA GLU A 323 0.58 -5.95 16.07
C GLU A 323 -0.79 -6.17 16.72
N THR A 324 -0.82 -6.79 17.90
CA THR A 324 -2.08 -6.99 18.64
C THR A 324 -2.50 -5.71 19.34
N VAL A 325 -3.70 -5.23 19.06
CA VAL A 325 -4.24 -4.00 19.67
C VAL A 325 -5.19 -4.26 20.85
N ASN A 326 -5.29 -3.26 21.73
CA ASN A 326 -6.24 -3.23 22.84
C ASN A 326 -7.69 -3.21 22.34
N SER A 327 -8.65 -3.53 23.20
CA SER A 327 -10.08 -3.43 22.91
C SER A 327 -10.58 -1.99 22.71
N SER A 328 -9.73 -0.99 22.96
CA SER A 328 -10.02 0.43 22.76
C SER A 328 -8.81 1.18 22.20
N LEU A 329 -9.05 2.03 21.20
CA LEU A 329 -8.09 2.97 20.63
C LEU A 329 -8.57 4.40 20.89
N TYR A 330 -7.69 5.26 21.38
CA TYR A 330 -7.95 6.68 21.66
C TYR A 330 -6.62 7.44 21.63
N ASN A 331 -6.56 8.55 20.89
CA ASN A 331 -5.36 9.39 20.76
C ASN A 331 -4.09 8.58 20.39
N GLN A 332 -4.17 7.80 19.31
CA GLN A 332 -3.11 6.90 18.84
C GLN A 332 -2.89 7.01 17.34
N THR A 333 -1.63 6.90 16.92
CA THR A 333 -1.21 6.79 15.53
C THR A 333 -0.52 5.45 15.35
N LEU A 334 -1.13 4.55 14.59
CA LEU A 334 -0.61 3.23 14.24
C LEU A 334 -0.11 3.25 12.79
N LYS A 335 1.12 2.78 12.57
CA LYS A 335 1.80 2.84 11.26
C LYS A 335 2.58 1.55 10.94
N PRO A 336 2.83 1.25 9.65
CA PRO A 336 3.65 0.11 9.26
C PRO A 336 5.08 0.28 9.79
N THR A 337 5.73 -0.84 10.13
CA THR A 337 7.12 -0.86 10.60
C THR A 337 7.88 -1.96 9.86
N PRO A 338 9.23 -2.02 9.90
CA PRO A 338 9.96 -3.10 9.24
C PRO A 338 9.64 -4.50 9.81
N ALA A 339 9.13 -4.58 11.05
CA ALA A 339 8.64 -5.82 11.66
C ALA A 339 7.16 -6.14 11.34
N ASN A 340 6.39 -5.15 10.90
CA ASN A 340 5.00 -5.28 10.46
C ASN A 340 4.78 -4.43 9.18
N PRO A 341 5.32 -4.84 8.00
CA PRO A 341 5.43 -3.96 6.84
C PRO A 341 4.12 -3.58 6.17
N LEU A 342 3.06 -4.37 6.33
CA LEU A 342 1.73 -4.04 5.81
C LEU A 342 0.89 -3.21 6.81
N GLY A 343 1.40 -2.99 8.03
CA GLY A 343 0.65 -2.34 9.10
C GLY A 343 -0.62 -3.12 9.46
N ILE A 344 -0.51 -4.44 9.69
CA ILE A 344 -1.64 -5.25 10.14
C ILE A 344 -1.80 -5.07 11.65
N PHE A 345 -2.95 -4.54 12.08
CA PHE A 345 -3.30 -4.32 13.47
C PHE A 345 -4.45 -5.26 13.82
N TYR A 346 -4.20 -6.23 14.70
CA TYR A 346 -5.08 -7.36 14.94
C TYR A 346 -5.78 -7.29 16.29
N ARG A 347 -7.09 -7.54 16.30
CA ARG A 347 -7.92 -7.65 17.50
C ARG A 347 -8.74 -8.94 17.48
N SER A 348 -8.56 -9.77 18.50
CA SER A 348 -9.53 -10.83 18.81
C SER A 348 -10.68 -10.29 19.66
N GLY A 349 -11.91 -10.59 19.25
CA GLY A 349 -13.14 -10.00 19.79
C GLY A 349 -13.33 -8.54 19.36
N ASN A 350 -14.18 -7.81 20.09
CA ASN A 350 -14.61 -6.47 19.71
C ASN A 350 -13.53 -5.38 19.93
N LEU A 351 -13.71 -4.26 19.22
CA LEU A 351 -12.87 -3.07 19.24
C LEU A 351 -13.70 -1.77 19.28
N SER A 352 -13.33 -0.82 20.14
CA SER A 352 -13.90 0.54 20.14
C SER A 352 -12.86 1.57 19.73
N ILE A 353 -13.19 2.42 18.76
CA ILE A 353 -12.34 3.50 18.26
C ILE A 353 -12.95 4.84 18.68
N TYR A 354 -12.22 5.57 19.52
CA TYR A 354 -12.59 6.88 20.05
C TYR A 354 -11.80 8.00 19.34
N ASP A 355 -11.73 9.18 19.94
CA ASP A 355 -11.19 10.37 19.28
C ASP A 355 -9.70 10.26 18.90
N ASN A 356 -9.33 10.98 17.84
CA ASN A 356 -7.95 11.23 17.42
C ASN A 356 -7.15 9.93 17.14
N VAL A 357 -7.76 8.98 16.43
CA VAL A 357 -7.11 7.74 16.02
C VAL A 357 -6.73 7.79 14.55
N THR A 358 -5.45 7.57 14.24
CA THR A 358 -4.93 7.42 12.88
C THR A 358 -4.35 6.02 12.70
N ILE A 359 -4.74 5.29 11.66
CA ILE A 359 -4.22 3.96 11.33
C ILE A 359 -3.81 3.92 9.87
N GLN A 360 -2.55 3.58 9.61
CA GLN A 360 -2.01 3.36 8.27
C GLN A 360 -1.71 1.87 8.09
N GLY A 361 -2.51 1.17 7.28
CA GLY A 361 -2.46 -0.27 7.10
C GLY A 361 -3.83 -0.94 7.10
N THR A 362 -3.91 -2.13 7.72
CA THR A 362 -5.09 -2.99 7.75
C THR A 362 -5.50 -3.27 9.19
N LEU A 363 -6.68 -2.81 9.58
CA LEU A 363 -7.27 -3.12 10.87
C LEU A 363 -8.12 -4.39 10.77
N VAL A 364 -7.74 -5.43 11.52
CA VAL A 364 -8.38 -6.75 11.52
C VAL A 364 -9.03 -7.01 12.87
N CYS A 365 -10.33 -7.34 12.87
CA CYS A 365 -11.10 -7.57 14.08
C CYS A 365 -11.94 -8.84 13.92
N THR A 366 -11.78 -9.85 14.78
CA THR A 366 -12.57 -11.11 14.69
C THR A 366 -14.00 -10.97 15.22
N GLY A 367 -14.47 -9.74 15.40
CA GLY A 367 -15.74 -9.38 15.98
C GLY A 367 -16.09 -7.98 15.49
N LYS A 368 -16.76 -7.21 16.34
CA LYS A 368 -17.33 -5.93 15.94
C LYS A 368 -16.42 -4.74 16.23
N ILE A 369 -16.27 -3.86 15.24
CA ILE A 369 -15.62 -2.55 15.37
C ILE A 369 -16.69 -1.47 15.61
N TYR A 370 -16.52 -0.67 16.66
CA TYR A 370 -17.37 0.47 17.00
C TYR A 370 -16.61 1.78 16.78
N PHE A 371 -17.00 2.58 15.78
CA PHE A 371 -16.49 3.93 15.56
C PHE A 371 -17.32 4.91 16.40
N VAL A 372 -16.76 5.41 17.49
CA VAL A 372 -17.48 6.23 18.49
C VAL A 372 -17.04 7.69 18.48
N GLY A 373 -15.75 7.95 18.26
CA GLY A 373 -15.14 9.27 18.37
C GLY A 373 -15.01 10.07 17.07
N LYS A 374 -14.38 11.24 17.20
CA LYS A 374 -14.09 12.20 16.13
C LYS A 374 -12.64 12.12 15.66
N GLN A 375 -12.34 12.69 14.49
CA GLN A 375 -11.00 12.66 13.89
C GLN A 375 -10.41 11.23 13.79
N ILE A 376 -11.24 10.26 13.39
CA ILE A 376 -10.80 8.89 13.13
C ILE A 376 -10.40 8.77 11.65
N HIS A 377 -9.17 8.36 11.37
CA HIS A 377 -8.64 8.27 10.01
C HIS A 377 -7.92 6.94 9.79
N LEU A 378 -8.44 6.12 8.89
CA LEU A 378 -7.87 4.85 8.51
C LEU A 378 -7.46 4.94 7.04
N THR A 379 -6.23 4.57 6.68
CA THR A 379 -5.75 4.57 5.28
C THR A 379 -5.04 3.26 4.97
N ALA A 380 -5.44 2.57 3.90
CA ALA A 380 -4.77 1.35 3.44
C ALA A 380 -3.29 1.60 3.12
N PHE A 381 -2.44 0.60 3.37
CA PHE A 381 -1.02 0.64 3.04
C PHE A 381 -0.81 0.89 1.55
N ASN A 382 0.04 1.86 1.21
CA ASN A 382 0.16 2.41 -0.15
C ASN A 382 1.58 2.34 -0.75
N TRP A 383 2.51 1.66 -0.09
CA TRP A 383 3.92 1.55 -0.50
C TRP A 383 4.68 2.91 -0.60
N LYS A 384 4.21 3.92 0.15
CA LYS A 384 4.92 5.19 0.38
C LYS A 384 5.41 5.29 1.83
N ASP A 385 6.46 6.06 2.06
CA ASP A 385 7.04 6.31 3.40
C ASP A 385 6.36 7.47 4.15
N ASP A 386 6.87 7.79 5.34
CA ASP A 386 6.39 8.90 6.17
C ASP A 386 6.54 10.30 5.54
N SER A 387 7.32 10.45 4.47
CA SER A 387 7.42 11.68 3.69
C SER A 387 6.46 11.72 2.48
N GLY A 388 5.78 10.60 2.20
CA GLY A 388 4.93 10.42 1.03
C GLY A 388 5.72 9.97 -0.20
N GLN A 389 7.01 9.66 -0.08
CA GLN A 389 7.81 9.15 -1.19
C GLN A 389 7.59 7.66 -1.36
N ALA A 390 7.36 7.23 -2.61
CA ALA A 390 7.26 5.82 -2.94
C ALA A 390 8.63 5.14 -2.80
N PHE A 391 8.74 4.13 -1.93
CA PHE A 391 9.96 3.33 -1.79
C PHE A 391 10.02 2.14 -2.78
N VAL A 392 8.97 1.97 -3.58
CA VAL A 392 8.89 1.06 -4.72
C VAL A 392 8.52 1.84 -5.99
N THR A 393 9.03 1.41 -7.15
CA THR A 393 8.63 1.95 -8.45
C THR A 393 7.15 1.66 -8.71
N ASP A 394 6.42 2.59 -9.32
CA ASP A 394 5.00 2.46 -9.68
C ASP A 394 4.07 2.05 -8.51
N ALA A 395 4.29 2.59 -7.30
CA ALA A 395 3.51 2.29 -6.09
C ALA A 395 1.98 2.26 -6.28
N GLN A 396 1.44 3.04 -7.22
CA GLN A 396 0.03 3.05 -7.58
C GLN A 396 -0.52 1.73 -8.16
N LEU A 397 0.34 0.89 -8.75
CA LEU A 397 0.00 -0.41 -9.33
C LEU A 397 0.17 -1.58 -8.33
N TRP A 398 0.77 -1.34 -7.17
CA TRP A 398 0.99 -2.39 -6.18
C TRP A 398 -0.33 -2.73 -5.47
N PRO A 399 -0.57 -4.02 -5.19
CA PRO A 399 -1.73 -4.42 -4.42
C PRO A 399 -1.69 -3.82 -3.00
N ARG A 400 -2.87 -3.47 -2.49
CA ARG A 400 -3.13 -3.07 -1.11
C ARG A 400 -3.99 -4.16 -0.44
N LEU A 401 -3.88 -4.32 0.88
CA LEU A 401 -4.90 -5.05 1.65
C LEU A 401 -6.12 -4.13 1.90
N PRO A 402 -7.29 -4.67 2.28
CA PRO A 402 -8.38 -3.87 2.83
C PRO A 402 -7.91 -3.03 4.01
N CYS A 403 -8.52 -1.87 4.21
CA CYS A 403 -8.20 -1.02 5.35
C CYS A 403 -8.90 -1.52 6.63
N VAL A 404 -10.06 -2.17 6.48
CA VAL A 404 -10.80 -2.82 7.56
C VAL A 404 -11.21 -4.23 7.13
N VAL A 405 -10.96 -5.22 7.99
CA VAL A 405 -11.51 -6.58 7.90
C VAL A 405 -12.14 -6.92 9.25
N ALA A 406 -13.46 -7.08 9.28
CA ALA A 406 -14.22 -7.30 10.52
C ALA A 406 -15.30 -8.38 10.37
N ASP A 407 -15.93 -8.73 11.48
CA ASP A 407 -17.24 -9.39 11.47
C ASP A 407 -18.32 -8.34 11.17
N ASP A 408 -18.54 -7.43 12.13
CA ASP A 408 -19.43 -6.27 12.02
C ASP A 408 -18.64 -4.94 12.06
N ALA A 409 -19.17 -3.90 11.43
CA ALA A 409 -18.75 -2.51 11.66
C ALA A 409 -19.93 -1.61 12.03
N GLU A 410 -19.78 -0.78 13.07
CA GLU A 410 -20.78 0.20 13.46
C GLU A 410 -20.20 1.61 13.59
N PHE A 411 -20.70 2.53 12.75
CA PHE A 411 -20.48 3.97 12.85
C PHE A 411 -21.53 4.57 13.78
N SER A 412 -21.10 5.06 14.94
CA SER A 412 -22.00 5.70 15.90
C SER A 412 -22.51 7.04 15.36
N ARG A 413 -23.63 7.50 15.93
CA ARG A 413 -24.22 8.82 15.65
C ARG A 413 -23.37 10.04 16.02
N TYR A 414 -22.16 9.83 16.55
CA TYR A 414 -21.21 10.87 16.94
C TYR A 414 -19.84 10.72 16.25
N SER A 415 -19.71 9.71 15.38
CA SER A 415 -18.45 9.44 14.70
C SER A 415 -18.15 10.47 13.61
N GLN A 416 -16.91 10.94 13.61
CA GLN A 416 -16.30 11.59 12.45
C GLN A 416 -15.17 10.68 12.01
N SER A 417 -15.36 10.02 10.87
CA SER A 417 -14.49 8.93 10.43
C SER A 417 -14.22 9.03 8.93
N THR A 418 -12.97 8.90 8.53
CA THR A 418 -12.58 8.74 7.13
C THR A 418 -11.82 7.42 6.99
N VAL A 419 -12.31 6.54 6.13
CA VAL A 419 -11.64 5.28 5.78
C VAL A 419 -11.24 5.35 4.30
N GLU A 420 -9.95 5.24 4.00
CA GLU A 420 -9.40 5.30 2.65
C GLU A 420 -8.83 3.93 2.26
N GLY A 421 -9.66 3.11 1.65
CA GLY A 421 -9.39 1.71 1.34
C GLY A 421 -10.67 0.87 1.41
N ALA A 422 -10.56 -0.40 1.01
CA ALA A 422 -11.69 -1.32 1.10
C ALA A 422 -12.09 -1.60 2.55
N ILE A 423 -13.40 -1.74 2.80
CA ILE A 423 -13.96 -2.26 4.04
C ILE A 423 -14.59 -3.62 3.75
N VAL A 424 -14.19 -4.62 4.52
CA VAL A 424 -14.70 -5.99 4.45
C VAL A 424 -15.35 -6.34 5.78
N CYS A 425 -16.60 -6.78 5.75
CA CYS A 425 -17.33 -7.32 6.89
C CYS A 425 -17.96 -8.67 6.53
N GLN A 426 -17.93 -9.63 7.45
CA GLN A 426 -18.62 -10.94 7.29
C GLN A 426 -20.09 -10.88 7.73
N GLY A 427 -20.49 -9.82 8.46
CA GLY A 427 -21.85 -9.58 8.93
C GLY A 427 -22.39 -8.23 8.47
N THR A 428 -22.71 -7.35 9.42
CA THR A 428 -23.43 -6.08 9.17
C THR A 428 -22.53 -4.86 9.22
N VAL A 429 -22.67 -3.95 8.26
CA VAL A 429 -22.14 -2.57 8.35
C VAL A 429 -23.29 -1.62 8.64
N LYS A 430 -23.22 -0.85 9.73
CA LYS A 430 -24.35 -0.02 10.17
C LYS A 430 -24.00 1.34 10.78
N GLY A 431 -24.99 2.23 10.74
CA GLY A 431 -24.91 3.63 11.11
C GLY A 431 -24.18 4.50 10.09
N GLY A 432 -24.38 5.81 10.15
CA GLY A 432 -24.04 6.71 9.05
C GLY A 432 -23.67 8.13 9.47
N GLY A 433 -22.72 8.26 10.41
CA GLY A 433 -22.52 9.52 11.11
C GLY A 433 -23.80 9.94 11.85
N GLY A 434 -24.04 11.25 11.96
CA GLY A 434 -25.21 11.77 12.63
C GLY A 434 -25.32 13.29 12.55
N SER A 435 -26.18 13.85 13.40
CA SER A 435 -26.60 15.26 13.33
C SER A 435 -25.44 16.26 13.42
N ILE A 436 -25.54 17.33 12.64
CA ILE A 436 -24.45 18.24 12.33
C ILE A 436 -24.30 19.28 13.45
N SER A 437 -23.18 19.25 14.16
CA SER A 437 -22.59 20.52 14.59
C SER A 437 -21.79 21.07 13.42
N TYR A 438 -22.29 22.16 12.83
CA TYR A 438 -21.41 23.06 12.10
C TYR A 438 -20.67 23.83 13.19
N PRO A 439 -19.33 23.79 13.24
CA PRO A 439 -18.59 24.55 14.23
C PRO A 439 -18.90 26.04 14.09
N SER A 440 -18.72 26.81 15.17
CA SER A 440 -19.00 28.26 15.23
C SER A 440 -18.10 29.15 14.35
N ALA A 441 -17.46 28.54 13.36
CA ALA A 441 -16.81 29.15 12.23
C ALA A 441 -17.78 30.02 11.40
N LEU A 442 -17.22 30.98 10.67
CA LEU A 442 -17.94 31.86 9.75
C LEU A 442 -18.46 31.06 8.55
N ASP A 443 -19.61 31.48 7.98
CA ASP A 443 -20.10 30.89 6.71
C ASP A 443 -19.24 31.38 5.54
N LEU A 444 -18.11 30.71 5.37
CA LEU A 444 -17.18 30.92 4.27
C LEU A 444 -17.54 29.97 3.13
N LYS A 445 -17.63 30.51 1.91
CA LYS A 445 -17.82 29.75 0.67
C LYS A 445 -16.80 30.23 -0.35
N LEU A 446 -15.71 29.50 -0.50
CA LEU A 446 -14.72 29.72 -1.56
C LEU A 446 -14.86 28.62 -2.61
N SER A 447 -14.63 28.95 -3.87
CA SER A 447 -14.68 28.00 -4.98
C SER A 447 -13.72 28.40 -6.09
N GLY A 448 -13.26 27.42 -6.85
CA GLY A 448 -12.28 27.62 -7.91
C GLY A 448 -11.81 26.28 -8.47
N THR A 449 -10.57 26.23 -8.94
CA THR A 449 -9.92 24.97 -9.38
C THR A 449 -8.63 24.71 -8.61
N ALA A 450 -8.32 23.44 -8.37
CA ALA A 450 -7.14 23.04 -7.60
C ALA A 450 -6.52 21.73 -8.12
N THR A 451 -5.21 21.59 -7.90
CA THR A 451 -4.48 20.32 -8.01
C THR A 451 -4.14 19.81 -6.62
N ALA A 452 -3.89 18.51 -6.46
CA ALA A 452 -3.47 17.93 -5.19
C ALA A 452 -2.38 16.87 -5.38
N ALA A 453 -1.50 16.75 -4.40
CA ALA A 453 -0.47 15.72 -4.35
C ALA A 453 -0.36 15.15 -2.93
N SER A 454 -0.16 13.84 -2.82
CA SER A 454 0.10 13.20 -1.55
C SER A 454 1.45 13.63 -0.97
N ILE A 455 1.47 13.79 0.35
CA ILE A 455 2.67 13.95 1.15
C ILE A 455 2.67 12.79 2.19
N GLY A 456 3.42 12.93 3.29
CA GLY A 456 3.42 11.92 4.35
C GLY A 456 2.02 11.53 4.82
N GLN A 457 1.69 10.23 4.79
CA GLN A 457 0.36 9.77 5.20
C GLN A 457 0.07 10.13 6.67
N PRO A 458 -1.16 10.59 6.99
CA PRO A 458 -2.37 10.62 6.14
C PRO A 458 -2.65 12.01 5.51
N TYR A 459 -1.66 12.71 4.95
CA TYR A 459 -1.83 14.08 4.46
C TYR A 459 -1.57 14.26 2.95
N SER A 460 -2.23 15.28 2.39
CA SER A 460 -2.01 15.80 1.04
C SER A 460 -1.84 17.32 1.07
N THR A 461 -1.15 17.86 0.06
CA THR A 461 -1.13 19.29 -0.24
C THR A 461 -2.03 19.56 -1.44
N VAL A 462 -2.97 20.49 -1.27
CA VAL A 462 -3.82 21.02 -2.34
C VAL A 462 -3.31 22.40 -2.74
N THR A 463 -3.12 22.66 -4.03
CA THR A 463 -2.69 23.96 -4.59
C THR A 463 -3.83 24.58 -5.39
N LEU A 464 -4.35 25.70 -4.92
CA LEU A 464 -5.43 26.45 -5.57
C LEU A 464 -4.86 27.21 -6.78
N GLN A 465 -5.60 27.26 -7.88
CA GLN A 465 -5.16 27.91 -9.12
C GLN A 465 -5.49 29.41 -9.17
N GLU A 466 -6.30 29.90 -8.22
CA GLU A 466 -6.66 31.31 -8.07
C GLU A 466 -6.36 31.83 -6.67
N TYR A 467 -6.22 33.15 -6.55
CA TYR A 467 -5.92 33.80 -5.28
C TYR A 467 -7.15 33.83 -4.37
N GLN A 468 -7.05 33.17 -3.22
CA GLN A 468 -8.03 33.15 -2.15
C GLN A 468 -7.46 33.72 -0.84
N LEU A 469 -8.33 34.31 -0.02
CA LEU A 469 -7.97 34.85 1.29
C LEU A 469 -8.05 33.76 2.38
N LEU A 470 -7.05 32.89 2.43
CA LEU A 470 -7.01 31.72 3.31
C LEU A 470 -6.83 32.07 4.80
N SER A 471 -6.49 33.31 5.15
CA SER A 471 -6.45 33.82 6.53
C SER A 471 -7.81 33.81 7.27
N SER A 472 -8.90 33.53 6.57
CA SER A 472 -10.24 33.30 7.14
C SER A 472 -10.46 31.86 7.63
N LEU A 473 -9.56 30.92 7.29
CA LEU A 473 -9.62 29.52 7.68
C LEU A 473 -8.96 29.27 9.05
N SER A 474 -9.41 28.22 9.73
CA SER A 474 -8.79 27.65 10.92
C SER A 474 -8.28 26.24 10.65
N THR A 475 -7.23 25.83 11.37
CA THR A 475 -6.55 24.53 11.23
C THR A 475 -7.05 23.46 12.21
N ASP A 476 -8.11 23.76 12.95
CA ASP A 476 -8.78 22.90 13.93
C ASP A 476 -9.77 21.88 13.32
N GLY A 477 -9.79 21.77 11.98
CA GLY A 477 -10.70 20.90 11.25
C GLY A 477 -12.11 21.48 11.07
N ASN A 478 -12.36 22.74 11.44
CA ASN A 478 -13.66 23.38 11.24
C ASN A 478 -14.02 23.63 9.79
N TYR A 479 -13.04 23.60 8.88
CA TYR A 479 -13.22 23.78 7.45
C TYR A 479 -12.72 22.55 6.69
N ALA A 480 -13.35 22.27 5.56
CA ALA A 480 -12.92 21.24 4.63
C ALA A 480 -13.01 21.75 3.20
N ILE A 481 -12.18 21.17 2.34
CA ILE A 481 -12.25 21.35 0.90
C ILE A 481 -12.89 20.11 0.28
N TRP A 482 -13.98 20.30 -0.46
CA TRP A 482 -14.48 19.29 -1.37
C TRP A 482 -13.76 19.46 -2.69
N LEU A 483 -13.18 18.38 -3.20
CA LEU A 483 -12.63 18.31 -4.54
C LEU A 483 -13.58 17.51 -5.43
N GLU A 484 -13.91 18.06 -6.60
CA GLU A 484 -14.64 17.33 -7.63
C GLU A 484 -13.79 16.16 -8.12
N THR A 485 -14.43 15.00 -8.25
CA THR A 485 -13.87 13.82 -8.89
C THR A 485 -14.82 13.38 -9.99
N THR A 486 -14.34 13.34 -11.23
CA THR A 486 -15.05 12.63 -12.30
C THR A 486 -15.02 11.14 -11.95
N GLY A 487 -16.18 10.56 -11.62
CA GLY A 487 -16.25 9.14 -11.29
C GLY A 487 -16.08 8.26 -12.53
N SER A 488 -15.75 6.98 -12.31
CA SER A 488 -15.53 6.00 -13.39
C SER A 488 -16.83 5.27 -13.77
N GLY A 489 -17.37 5.60 -14.95
CA GLY A 489 -18.48 4.88 -15.60
C GLY A 489 -19.87 5.24 -15.07
N ASN A 490 -20.70 5.86 -15.92
CA ASN A 490 -22.10 6.29 -15.68
C ASN A 490 -22.36 7.18 -14.44
N THR A 491 -21.33 7.52 -13.67
CA THR A 491 -21.38 8.47 -12.57
C THR A 491 -21.13 9.88 -13.09
N GLY A 492 -21.99 10.85 -12.74
CA GLY A 492 -21.76 12.26 -13.06
C GLY A 492 -20.69 12.91 -12.17
N THR A 493 -20.83 14.21 -11.89
CA THR A 493 -19.97 14.92 -10.94
C THR A 493 -20.07 14.31 -9.54
N THR A 494 -18.99 13.64 -9.11
CA THR A 494 -18.81 13.14 -7.73
C THR A 494 -17.75 13.99 -7.01
N GLY A 495 -17.43 13.69 -5.75
CA GLY A 495 -16.34 14.38 -5.06
C GLY A 495 -16.32 14.12 -3.56
N SER A 496 -15.18 14.40 -2.93
CA SER A 496 -14.89 14.03 -1.54
C SER A 496 -14.46 15.23 -0.69
N TRP A 497 -14.95 15.28 0.56
CA TRP A 497 -14.57 16.30 1.56
C TRP A 497 -13.28 15.97 2.31
N TYR A 498 -12.25 16.80 2.21
CA TYR A 498 -10.99 16.63 2.91
C TYR A 498 -10.85 17.69 4.03
N PRO A 499 -10.73 17.30 5.31
CA PRO A 499 -10.52 18.24 6.42
C PRO A 499 -9.25 19.06 6.23
N ILE A 500 -9.33 20.38 6.40
CA ILE A 500 -8.19 21.28 6.31
C ILE A 500 -7.48 21.32 7.67
N VAL A 501 -6.17 21.06 7.65
CA VAL A 501 -5.30 21.01 8.85
C VAL A 501 -4.12 22.00 8.79
N GLY A 502 -3.92 22.67 7.65
CA GLY A 502 -2.88 23.68 7.45
C GLY A 502 -3.14 24.52 6.20
N PHE A 503 -2.50 25.69 6.10
CA PHE A 503 -2.56 26.52 4.89
C PHE A 503 -1.33 27.45 4.76
N ASP A 504 -1.01 27.84 3.53
CA ASP A 504 0.00 28.84 3.17
C ASP A 504 -0.63 29.87 2.22
N ASN A 505 -0.86 31.09 2.74
CA ASN A 505 -1.42 32.21 1.97
C ASN A 505 -0.53 32.65 0.80
N ASN A 506 0.79 32.54 0.92
CA ASN A 506 1.74 33.02 -0.10
C ASN A 506 1.82 32.05 -1.28
N ARG A 507 1.64 30.75 -1.01
CA ARG A 507 1.67 29.68 -2.02
C ARG A 507 0.29 29.27 -2.53
N GLN A 508 -0.79 29.80 -1.94
CA GLN A 508 -2.17 29.37 -2.19
C GLN A 508 -2.35 27.85 -2.01
N GLN A 509 -1.79 27.35 -0.90
CA GLN A 509 -1.76 25.93 -0.57
C GLN A 509 -2.54 25.63 0.70
N LEU A 510 -3.18 24.45 0.72
CA LEU A 510 -3.82 23.84 1.88
C LEU A 510 -3.14 22.51 2.18
N THR A 511 -2.90 22.23 3.46
CA THR A 511 -2.61 20.88 3.93
C THR A 511 -3.91 20.26 4.41
N VAL A 512 -4.24 19.10 3.87
CA VAL A 512 -5.51 18.40 4.13
C VAL A 512 -5.25 16.97 4.59
N ARG A 513 -6.23 16.38 5.28
CA ARG A 513 -6.17 15.00 5.75
C ARG A 513 -6.87 14.07 4.74
N GLY A 514 -6.12 13.10 4.21
CA GLY A 514 -6.47 12.13 3.17
C GLY A 514 -5.38 11.99 2.10
N GLU A 515 -5.27 10.82 1.46
CA GLU A 515 -4.39 10.57 0.30
C GLU A 515 -5.04 11.04 -1.01
N ILE A 516 -4.49 12.10 -1.62
CA ILE A 516 -4.99 12.70 -2.86
C ILE A 516 -3.85 12.88 -3.87
N ASP A 517 -3.94 12.22 -5.02
CA ASP A 517 -3.03 12.39 -6.16
C ASP A 517 -3.85 12.86 -7.39
N GLN A 518 -3.99 14.19 -7.55
CA GLN A 518 -4.83 14.85 -8.55
C GLN A 518 -4.00 15.89 -9.33
N ALA A 519 -3.32 15.44 -10.40
CA ALA A 519 -2.43 16.29 -11.20
C ALA A 519 -3.18 17.29 -12.11
N THR A 520 -4.38 16.94 -12.58
CA THR A 520 -5.22 17.81 -13.42
C THR A 520 -6.07 18.73 -12.54
N PRO A 521 -6.10 20.05 -12.78
CA PRO A 521 -6.97 20.96 -12.04
C PRO A 521 -8.43 20.51 -12.06
N THR A 522 -9.02 20.34 -10.89
CA THR A 522 -10.43 19.96 -10.70
C THR A 522 -11.16 21.04 -9.91
N ALA A 523 -12.49 21.14 -10.02
CA ALA A 523 -13.24 22.13 -9.27
C ALA A 523 -13.18 21.85 -7.77
N TYR A 524 -13.25 22.89 -6.95
CA TYR A 524 -13.38 22.75 -5.50
C TYR A 524 -14.39 23.71 -4.89
N ARG A 525 -14.83 23.36 -3.67
CA ARG A 525 -15.54 24.24 -2.76
C ARG A 525 -14.96 24.11 -1.34
N ILE A 526 -14.59 25.21 -0.70
CA ILE A 526 -14.17 25.26 0.71
C ILE A 526 -15.35 25.81 1.51
N GLN A 527 -15.76 25.06 2.54
CA GLN A 527 -16.79 25.49 3.48
C GLN A 527 -16.56 24.87 4.87
N ARG A 528 -17.46 25.20 5.81
CA ARG A 528 -17.48 24.61 7.15
C ARG A 528 -17.69 23.09 7.08
N HIS A 529 -16.85 22.34 7.78
CA HIS A 529 -16.90 20.88 7.81
C HIS A 529 -17.89 20.37 8.85
N LYS A 530 -18.56 19.26 8.57
CA LYS A 530 -19.48 18.61 9.49
C LYS A 530 -18.69 17.88 10.59
N GLN A 531 -18.99 18.13 11.86
CA GLN A 531 -18.34 17.42 12.97
C GLN A 531 -18.70 15.93 13.11
N VAL A 532 -19.64 15.41 12.30
CA VAL A 532 -20.17 14.04 12.41
C VAL A 532 -20.39 13.44 11.01
N LEU A 533 -19.36 13.54 10.17
CA LEU A 533 -19.33 12.94 8.83
C LEU A 533 -18.55 11.62 8.86
N THR A 534 -19.20 10.56 8.39
CA THR A 534 -18.54 9.29 8.04
C THR A 534 -18.31 9.23 6.54
N GLN A 535 -17.07 8.98 6.15
CA GLN A 535 -16.64 8.85 4.76
C GLN A 535 -15.87 7.56 4.54
N VAL A 536 -16.25 6.80 3.51
CA VAL A 536 -15.52 5.63 3.05
C VAL A 536 -15.13 5.84 1.59
N ARG A 537 -13.83 5.82 1.30
CA ARG A 537 -13.21 5.99 -0.01
C ARG A 537 -12.61 4.66 -0.44
N GLY A 538 -13.46 3.78 -0.95
CA GLY A 538 -13.13 2.43 -1.36
C GLY A 538 -14.39 1.55 -1.43
N PRO A 539 -14.28 0.34 -1.97
CA PRO A 539 -15.38 -0.62 -2.00
C PRO A 539 -15.72 -1.10 -0.59
N VAL A 540 -17.02 -1.25 -0.29
CA VAL A 540 -17.52 -1.77 0.98
C VAL A 540 -18.31 -3.05 0.71
N CYS A 541 -17.89 -4.18 1.31
CA CYS A 541 -18.65 -5.42 1.27
C CYS A 541 -19.08 -5.88 2.68
N ALA A 542 -20.32 -6.36 2.77
CA ALA A 542 -20.95 -6.89 3.96
C ALA A 542 -22.07 -7.88 3.56
N GLU A 543 -22.61 -8.65 4.50
CA GLU A 543 -23.88 -9.35 4.24
C GLU A 543 -25.02 -8.34 4.09
N THR A 544 -25.15 -7.40 5.03
CA THR A 544 -26.25 -6.41 5.07
C THR A 544 -25.78 -5.02 5.51
N PHE A 545 -26.57 -4.01 5.15
CA PHE A 545 -26.34 -2.60 5.49
C PHE A 545 -27.54 -1.95 6.20
N ASP A 546 -27.27 -1.24 7.29
CA ASP A 546 -28.29 -0.58 8.13
C ASP A 546 -27.91 0.88 8.48
N PHE A 547 -28.37 1.83 7.67
CA PHE A 547 -28.02 3.25 7.75
C PHE A 547 -29.21 4.15 8.16
N TYR A 548 -29.99 3.76 9.17
CA TYR A 548 -31.07 4.60 9.75
C TYR A 548 -30.58 5.53 10.89
N ARG A 549 -29.94 6.69 10.62
CA ARG A 549 -29.40 7.59 11.67
C ARG A 549 -29.35 9.10 11.32
N VAL A 550 -30.49 9.81 11.35
CA VAL A 550 -30.47 11.29 11.54
C VAL A 550 -31.56 11.82 12.48
N ASN A 551 -31.15 12.41 13.62
CA ASN A 551 -32.07 13.13 14.52
C ASN A 551 -32.83 14.29 13.85
N GLU A 552 -32.33 14.81 12.73
CA GLU A 552 -32.86 15.98 12.01
C GLU A 552 -33.98 15.61 11.04
N TRP A 553 -33.90 14.41 10.48
CA TRP A 553 -34.90 13.87 9.56
C TRP A 553 -36.02 13.15 10.33
N VAL A 554 -35.78 12.73 11.58
CA VAL A 554 -36.75 12.12 12.50
C VAL A 554 -37.76 13.16 13.04
N LEU A 555 -38.58 13.69 12.14
CA LEU A 555 -39.83 14.38 12.47
C LEU A 555 -40.98 13.36 12.50
N ASN A 556 -41.98 13.63 13.35
CA ASN A 556 -43.22 12.85 13.33
C ASN A 556 -44.08 13.20 12.09
N SER A 557 -45.01 12.30 11.74
CA SER A 557 -45.88 12.44 10.57
C SER A 557 -46.72 13.73 10.52
N TYR A 558 -47.11 14.27 11.68
CA TYR A 558 -47.85 15.53 11.76
C TYR A 558 -46.96 16.73 11.38
N LEU A 559 -45.74 16.80 11.91
CA LEU A 559 -44.76 17.83 11.57
C LEU A 559 -44.40 17.80 10.07
N TRP A 560 -44.22 16.62 9.49
CA TRP A 560 -44.02 16.48 8.04
C TRP A 560 -45.21 17.00 7.24
N SER A 561 -46.44 16.69 7.68
CA SER A 561 -47.67 17.14 7.02
C SER A 561 -47.81 18.67 7.06
N ASP A 562 -47.53 19.28 8.21
CA ASP A 562 -47.50 20.73 8.40
C ASP A 562 -46.44 21.43 7.52
N ARG A 563 -45.23 20.86 7.41
CA ARG A 563 -44.19 21.37 6.48
C ARG A 563 -44.63 21.25 5.02
N LYS A 564 -45.21 20.12 4.62
CA LYS A 564 -45.76 19.90 3.27
C LYS A 564 -46.86 20.92 2.94
N SER A 565 -47.83 21.13 3.83
CA SER A 565 -48.90 22.12 3.63
C SER A 565 -48.38 23.57 3.58
N THR A 566 -47.34 23.89 4.36
CA THR A 566 -46.68 25.21 4.30
C THR A 566 -46.00 25.43 2.93
N TRP A 567 -45.31 24.41 2.42
CA TRP A 567 -44.70 24.45 1.08
C TRP A 567 -45.75 24.58 -0.04
N ASP A 568 -46.83 23.80 0.01
CA ASP A 568 -47.94 23.87 -0.95
C ASP A 568 -48.51 25.30 -1.01
N TYR A 569 -48.85 25.87 0.15
CA TYR A 569 -49.37 27.24 0.24
C TYR A 569 -48.39 28.30 -0.31
N GLN A 570 -47.09 28.16 -0.04
CA GLN A 570 -46.09 29.06 -0.62
C GLN A 570 -46.01 28.92 -2.15
N ASN A 571 -46.11 27.71 -2.70
CA ASN A 571 -46.10 27.50 -4.14
C ASN A 571 -47.37 28.02 -4.83
N ASP A 572 -48.54 27.90 -4.19
CA ASP A 572 -49.78 28.47 -4.71
C ASP A 572 -49.74 30.01 -4.73
N LEU A 573 -49.17 30.64 -3.70
CA LEU A 573 -48.87 32.09 -3.72
C LEU A 573 -47.87 32.46 -4.82
N ARG A 574 -46.81 31.67 -5.02
CA ARG A 574 -45.81 31.92 -6.07
C ARG A 574 -46.45 31.86 -7.45
N LYS A 575 -47.28 30.84 -7.74
CA LYS A 575 -48.09 30.74 -8.96
C LYS A 575 -48.99 31.96 -9.15
N ALA A 576 -49.75 32.34 -8.12
CA ALA A 576 -50.67 33.48 -8.18
C ALA A 576 -49.96 34.82 -8.45
N LEU A 577 -48.68 34.94 -8.05
CA LEU A 577 -47.84 36.11 -8.27
C LEU A 577 -46.93 36.00 -9.52
N GLY A 578 -47.02 34.92 -10.30
CA GLY A 578 -46.23 34.72 -11.52
C GLY A 578 -44.77 34.30 -11.30
N PHE A 579 -44.41 33.85 -10.10
CA PHE A 579 -43.09 33.28 -9.81
C PHE A 579 -43.06 31.77 -10.11
N SER A 580 -41.87 31.24 -10.45
CA SER A 580 -41.65 29.80 -10.55
C SER A 580 -41.88 29.10 -9.20
N GLU A 581 -42.36 27.87 -9.21
CA GLU A 581 -42.43 27.04 -7.99
C GLU A 581 -41.03 26.81 -7.39
N ILE A 582 -40.96 26.69 -6.07
CA ILE A 582 -39.79 26.20 -5.34
C ILE A 582 -39.94 24.70 -5.11
N ARG A 583 -38.84 23.97 -5.28
CA ARG A 583 -38.75 22.53 -5.07
C ARG A 583 -38.87 22.15 -3.59
N PHE A 584 -39.42 20.98 -3.25
CA PHE A 584 -39.66 20.64 -1.83
C PHE A 584 -38.34 20.43 -1.07
N SER A 585 -37.38 19.72 -1.66
CA SER A 585 -36.04 19.54 -1.09
C SER A 585 -35.27 20.87 -0.98
N GLU A 586 -35.43 21.78 -1.94
CA GLU A 586 -34.85 23.13 -1.91
C GLU A 586 -35.48 24.01 -0.82
N TRP A 587 -36.78 23.87 -0.62
CA TRP A 587 -37.51 24.56 0.44
C TRP A 587 -37.09 24.08 1.84
N LEU A 588 -36.86 22.77 2.01
CA LEU A 588 -36.40 22.18 3.27
C LEU A 588 -34.98 22.63 3.68
N GLU A 589 -34.11 23.01 2.74
CA GLU A 589 -32.76 23.49 3.06
C GLU A 589 -32.72 24.90 3.67
N ASN A 590 -33.78 25.70 3.54
CA ASN A 590 -33.79 27.08 4.01
C ASN A 590 -34.18 27.17 5.50
N PRO A 591 -33.29 27.65 6.40
CA PRO A 591 -33.59 27.76 7.84
C PRO A 591 -34.78 28.67 8.15
N GLY A 592 -35.05 29.66 7.28
CA GLY A 592 -36.20 30.57 7.40
C GLY A 592 -37.57 29.88 7.28
N ASN A 593 -37.62 28.65 6.76
CA ASN A 593 -38.84 27.84 6.71
C ASN A 593 -39.13 27.08 8.02
N PHE A 594 -38.28 27.22 9.03
CA PHE A 594 -38.41 26.58 10.35
C PHE A 594 -38.50 27.61 11.50
N LEU A 595 -38.95 28.83 11.20
CA LEU A 595 -39.17 29.87 12.22
C LEU A 595 -40.08 29.35 13.35
N GLY A 596 -39.60 29.47 14.60
CA GLY A 596 -40.26 28.95 15.80
C GLY A 596 -39.97 27.49 16.17
N TRP A 597 -39.13 26.77 15.41
CA TRP A 597 -38.71 25.39 15.72
C TRP A 597 -37.44 25.37 16.61
N ASP A 598 -36.87 24.19 16.84
CA ASP A 598 -35.60 24.05 17.56
C ASP A 598 -34.47 24.87 16.90
N SER A 599 -33.54 25.33 17.74
CA SER A 599 -32.27 25.98 17.38
C SER A 599 -31.55 25.37 16.17
N TYR A 600 -31.58 24.05 16.00
CA TYR A 600 -30.96 23.38 14.85
C TYR A 600 -31.58 23.83 13.51
N TYR A 601 -32.88 23.58 13.34
CA TYR A 601 -33.60 23.87 12.08
C TYR A 601 -33.62 25.37 11.76
N LEU A 602 -33.69 26.21 12.80
CA LEU A 602 -33.57 27.67 12.70
C LEU A 602 -32.21 28.15 12.16
N THR A 603 -31.15 27.37 12.38
CA THR A 603 -29.79 27.75 11.99
C THR A 603 -29.38 27.11 10.66
N TYR A 604 -29.85 25.89 10.36
CA TYR A 604 -29.34 25.07 9.27
C TYR A 604 -30.40 24.50 8.31
N GLY A 605 -31.69 24.63 8.61
CA GLY A 605 -32.76 23.95 7.87
C GLY A 605 -32.64 22.43 7.98
N ILE A 606 -33.04 21.72 6.93
CA ILE A 606 -32.79 20.30 6.72
C ILE A 606 -31.86 20.18 5.51
N SER A 607 -30.58 19.92 5.77
CA SER A 607 -29.54 19.87 4.73
C SER A 607 -29.58 18.55 3.95
N LEU A 608 -29.40 18.65 2.62
CA LEU A 608 -29.25 17.48 1.73
C LEU A 608 -27.82 16.96 1.63
N GLU A 609 -26.82 17.68 2.16
CA GLU A 609 -25.45 17.14 2.21
C GLU A 609 -25.43 15.87 3.08
N PRO A 610 -24.72 14.79 2.69
CA PRO A 610 -24.72 13.54 3.44
C PRO A 610 -24.02 13.64 4.80
N THR A 611 -24.40 12.77 5.75
CA THR A 611 -23.66 12.44 6.99
C THR A 611 -22.91 11.10 6.85
N LEU A 612 -23.32 10.25 5.91
CA LEU A 612 -22.58 9.08 5.43
C LEU A 612 -22.32 9.22 3.93
N GLN A 613 -21.07 9.13 3.52
CA GLN A 613 -20.70 9.06 2.10
C GLN A 613 -19.81 7.84 1.85
N ILE A 614 -20.22 6.94 0.96
CA ILE A 614 -19.43 5.81 0.46
C ILE A 614 -19.08 6.08 -1.00
N GLN A 615 -17.82 5.96 -1.40
CA GLN A 615 -17.36 6.31 -2.74
C GLN A 615 -16.27 5.36 -3.25
N ASN A 616 -16.48 4.74 -4.43
CA ASN A 616 -15.41 4.00 -5.11
C ASN A 616 -14.61 4.96 -6.02
N LEU A 617 -13.62 5.65 -5.44
CA LEU A 617 -12.91 6.77 -6.10
C LEU A 617 -11.96 6.37 -7.24
N THR A 618 -11.40 5.18 -7.22
CA THR A 618 -10.33 4.77 -8.15
C THR A 618 -10.21 3.26 -8.16
N GLU A 619 -9.99 2.67 -9.33
CA GLU A 619 -9.54 1.29 -9.44
C GLU A 619 -8.18 1.15 -8.73
N ARG A 620 -8.21 0.60 -7.52
CA ARG A 620 -7.03 0.17 -6.76
C ARG A 620 -7.05 -1.34 -6.68
N GLU A 621 -5.90 -1.96 -6.88
CA GLU A 621 -5.81 -3.41 -6.77
C GLU A 621 -5.80 -3.80 -5.29
N TYR A 622 -6.88 -4.43 -4.83
CA TYR A 622 -6.97 -5.00 -3.49
C TYR A 622 -6.72 -6.51 -3.52
N ARG A 623 -5.94 -7.00 -2.55
CA ARG A 623 -5.76 -8.44 -2.26
C ARG A 623 -6.50 -8.77 -0.98
N TRP A 624 -7.26 -9.87 -0.97
CA TRP A 624 -8.12 -10.29 0.14
C TRP A 624 -7.35 -10.44 1.46
N ALA A 625 -6.23 -11.17 1.40
CA ALA A 625 -5.36 -11.50 2.52
C ALA A 625 -3.90 -11.57 2.02
N PRO A 626 -2.89 -11.49 2.92
CA PRO A 626 -1.51 -11.82 2.57
C PRO A 626 -1.34 -13.34 2.35
N PRO A 627 -0.29 -13.79 1.62
CA PRO A 627 0.73 -12.98 0.94
C PRO A 627 0.16 -12.20 -0.25
N LEU A 628 0.86 -11.16 -0.69
CA LEU A 628 0.41 -10.31 -1.81
C LEU A 628 0.90 -10.82 -3.16
N PHE A 629 1.97 -11.63 -3.15
CA PHE A 629 2.62 -12.17 -4.33
C PHE A 629 2.90 -13.67 -4.20
N GLN A 630 2.81 -14.36 -5.33
CA GLN A 630 3.16 -15.77 -5.53
C GLN A 630 4.18 -15.85 -6.69
N PRO A 631 5.04 -16.86 -6.79
CA PRO A 631 5.87 -17.05 -7.97
C PRO A 631 4.98 -17.37 -9.18
N PHE A 632 5.36 -16.87 -10.36
CA PHE A 632 4.67 -17.23 -11.61
C PHE A 632 4.97 -18.69 -11.95
N ASP A 633 3.93 -19.50 -12.15
CA ASP A 633 4.05 -20.93 -12.43
C ASP A 633 4.40 -21.26 -13.90
N GLY A 634 4.33 -20.26 -14.80
CA GLY A 634 4.49 -20.44 -16.25
C GLY A 634 3.19 -20.78 -16.98
N GLY A 635 2.16 -21.27 -16.28
CA GLY A 635 1.01 -21.94 -16.90
C GLY A 635 1.42 -23.00 -17.93
N ASP A 636 0.69 -23.08 -19.04
CA ASP A 636 1.09 -23.89 -20.21
C ASP A 636 2.26 -23.27 -21.02
N ALA A 637 2.77 -22.10 -20.63
CA ALA A 637 3.62 -21.23 -21.44
C ALA A 637 5.06 -21.11 -20.90
N ASN A 638 5.85 -22.16 -21.17
CA ASN A 638 7.31 -22.25 -20.98
C ASN A 638 7.82 -22.17 -19.52
N PRO A 639 8.21 -23.32 -18.91
CA PRO A 639 8.80 -23.37 -17.56
C PRO A 639 10.03 -22.48 -17.36
N ASP A 640 10.78 -22.18 -18.42
CA ASP A 640 11.98 -21.34 -18.38
C ASP A 640 11.72 -19.87 -17.95
N GLN A 641 10.45 -19.47 -17.82
CA GLN A 641 10.03 -18.12 -17.40
C GLN A 641 9.28 -18.08 -16.04
N SER A 642 9.21 -19.22 -15.35
CA SER A 642 8.56 -19.39 -14.04
C SER A 642 9.36 -18.77 -12.86
N GLY A 643 8.91 -18.98 -11.62
CA GLY A 643 9.57 -18.47 -10.40
C GLY A 643 9.20 -17.01 -10.08
N TYR A 644 10.00 -16.33 -9.26
CA TYR A 644 9.91 -14.88 -9.03
C TYR A 644 10.87 -14.09 -9.92
N ARG A 645 10.69 -12.77 -10.06
CA ARG A 645 11.66 -11.89 -10.71
C ARG A 645 12.48 -11.07 -9.70
N TRP A 646 13.80 -11.20 -9.74
CA TRP A 646 14.74 -10.49 -8.86
C TRP A 646 15.67 -9.54 -9.61
N SER A 647 16.02 -8.42 -8.98
CA SER A 647 17.02 -7.46 -9.46
C SER A 647 18.21 -7.40 -8.51
N MET A 648 19.44 -7.42 -9.05
CA MET A 648 20.66 -7.30 -8.25
C MET A 648 20.88 -5.83 -7.84
N VAL A 649 21.16 -5.62 -6.55
CA VAL A 649 21.36 -4.31 -5.92
C VAL A 649 22.82 -4.07 -5.56
N ASP A 650 23.50 -5.09 -5.02
CA ASP A 650 24.90 -5.01 -4.57
C ASP A 650 25.59 -6.38 -4.68
N TRP A 651 26.93 -6.36 -4.79
CA TRP A 651 27.78 -7.55 -4.89
C TRP A 651 29.09 -7.36 -4.12
N GLN A 652 29.35 -8.22 -3.14
CA GLN A 652 30.53 -8.16 -2.29
C GLN A 652 31.26 -9.51 -2.24
N GLU A 653 32.54 -9.52 -2.61
CA GLU A 653 33.45 -10.66 -2.42
C GLU A 653 34.31 -10.41 -1.16
N SER A 654 34.24 -11.32 -0.18
CA SER A 654 35.03 -11.23 1.06
C SER A 654 36.22 -12.19 1.03
N PHE A 655 37.42 -11.71 1.38
CA PHE A 655 38.71 -12.35 1.11
C PHE A 655 39.28 -13.19 2.25
#